data_AF-A0A9P9J3H8-F1
#
_entry.id   AF-A0A9P9J3H8-F1
#
_cell.length_a   1.000
_cell.length_b   1.000
_cell.length_c   1.000
_cell.angle_alpha   90.00
_cell.angle_beta   90.00
_cell.angle_gamma   90.00
#
_symmetry.space_group_name_H-M   'P 1'
#
loop_
_entity.id
_entity.type
_entity.pdbx_description
1 polymer ?
#
loop_
_entity_poly.entity_id
_entity_poly.type
_entity_poly.pdbx_seq_one_letter_code
_entity_poly.pdbx_strand_id
1 'polypeptide(L)'
;MPLIAQKATNRIILGLMTFGPPGGAIARVTDQAAFKECLDLFQSKGYNEVDTARVYVGGSQEGWTAQAGWKERGLTLATKVMYPANAGDNTADKVLESVETSLKELGTDCIDLLYLHRPDRGTPFAETLGAVDKLHKAGKFVRLGISNFTAFEVAEVIALCKYNNWVKPTVYQGMYNCITRSIEPELLVACRRYGLDVVVYNPIAGGLLSGKIKSKDMVVESGRFSLESTSGKAYRERYYRDSTFRALQTIESAVEKHNLTMVETALRWTVHHSQLNIKDGNDGILVGASSVAQLESNLKDLEKGPLPEEVVEALDEAWLFAKADTANYWHGDLEYTYDVQASLSSPLAASTLLTLPTPLYLRGLRPICPPGPLNCRPWCTLDHTFRRQVLDVHGSSTPPLAARLIGTNERAPFSSLFQLLFPTFMPRRPDRDQEVHLLRDHERPSTRSPVPTDDTTCSREPRVKSNSSSVGTRGASTSHQIAASDTDGNSFSDDEGKDSSSWLELDEMDPESARRPAFHRPTDGRSGTPLLHKQQPDEERGRAGSGRSSDGDGRRTSHGSSRDGSPYHREMLERPSFSRRSTMRSRSPLSGVAATSSTRKKYTYAAFFLVVSLIAFCVQTELSAYIQHDLGWDKAYCMMYFTHGSWVVLWPVQLAILRLQKRDLPWPVFWKRHKQQLRTTAMMIETQTLDVFRVSVQHRARPVRYIVRFTAIITCSLTVAGLSWYIAVSLTTPSDLTAIYNCSAFFAYVFSVPLLKEPLRLDKSVAVLIAIAGVLVVAYGDTKEGAQSVEASNRFFGNLVIGVGSVLYGLYEVLYKRFACPPEGVSPGRGMIFANTFGSCIGLFTLTVLWIPLPIIHFLGIEKFELPVASTCWLILLAVLANATFSGSFLVLISLTSPVLSSVAALLTIFIVAIVDWFITGEPLSFAAIIGGAMIIVAFLGLTWSTYREMQEHEALEPIVDLSDSDKDGDISSDED
;
A
#
# COMPACT_ATOMS: atom_id res chain seq x y z
N MET A 1 27.27 2.72 -46.67
CA MET A 1 25.98 2.56 -47.40
C MET A 1 24.97 3.55 -46.83
N PRO A 2 23.94 3.98 -47.58
CA PRO A 2 22.85 4.77 -46.99
C PRO A 2 22.10 3.94 -45.95
N LEU A 3 21.68 4.56 -44.85
CA LEU A 3 20.82 3.95 -43.85
C LEU A 3 19.43 3.75 -44.47
N ILE A 4 19.15 2.54 -44.95
CA ILE A 4 17.77 2.11 -45.25
C ILE A 4 17.02 2.14 -43.93
N ALA A 5 15.98 2.98 -43.84
CA ALA A 5 15.11 3.00 -42.68
C ALA A 5 14.39 1.65 -42.57
N GLN A 6 14.93 0.76 -41.74
CA GLN A 6 14.33 -0.55 -41.50
C GLN A 6 12.92 -0.36 -40.93
N LYS A 7 11.96 -1.07 -41.52
CA LYS A 7 10.61 -1.21 -40.98
C LYS A 7 10.73 -1.72 -39.55
N ALA A 8 10.13 -1.03 -38.58
CA ALA A 8 10.23 -1.35 -37.16
C ALA A 8 9.79 -2.81 -36.88
N THR A 9 10.79 -3.69 -36.74
CA THR A 9 10.66 -5.05 -36.24
C THR A 9 10.85 -5.04 -34.73
N ASN A 10 10.35 -6.07 -34.04
CA ASN A 10 10.64 -6.30 -32.62
C ASN A 10 12.16 -6.29 -32.42
N ARG A 11 12.68 -5.63 -31.37
CA ARG A 11 14.13 -5.59 -31.08
C ARG A 11 14.64 -6.94 -30.57
N ILE A 12 14.94 -7.86 -31.49
CA ILE A 12 15.49 -9.18 -31.18
C ILE A 12 17.02 -9.12 -31.23
N ILE A 13 17.67 -9.68 -30.21
CA ILE A 13 19.13 -9.65 -30.01
C ILE A 13 19.64 -11.09 -29.95
N LEU A 14 20.69 -11.42 -30.70
CA LEU A 14 21.27 -12.77 -30.70
C LEU A 14 22.28 -12.94 -29.56
N GLY A 15 21.95 -13.77 -28.57
CA GLY A 15 22.79 -14.05 -27.41
C GLY A 15 23.82 -15.16 -27.67
N LEU A 16 25.10 -14.80 -27.64
CA LEU A 16 26.21 -15.63 -28.11
C LEU A 16 26.80 -16.60 -27.06
N MET A 17 26.21 -16.70 -25.87
CA MET A 17 26.70 -17.53 -24.75
C MET A 17 26.99 -19.00 -25.10
N THR A 18 26.32 -19.56 -26.11
CA THR A 18 26.48 -20.96 -26.56
C THR A 18 27.20 -21.13 -27.90
N PHE A 19 27.85 -20.08 -28.40
CA PHE A 19 28.66 -20.06 -29.63
C PHE A 19 30.13 -19.90 -29.26
N GLY A 20 31.04 -20.71 -29.79
CA GLY A 20 32.46 -20.65 -29.43
C GLY A 20 33.21 -21.93 -29.83
N PRO A 21 34.55 -21.94 -29.74
CA PRO A 21 35.37 -23.05 -30.25
C PRO A 21 35.05 -24.41 -29.59
N PRO A 22 35.35 -25.54 -30.28
CA PRO A 22 35.24 -26.88 -29.72
C PRO A 22 35.97 -27.04 -28.38
N GLY A 23 35.43 -27.86 -27.48
CA GLY A 23 35.96 -28.06 -26.12
C GLY A 23 35.54 -26.97 -25.10
N GLY A 24 35.00 -25.84 -25.55
CA GLY A 24 34.45 -24.82 -24.65
C GLY A 24 33.27 -25.34 -23.81
N ALA A 25 33.40 -25.32 -22.48
CA ALA A 25 32.53 -26.04 -21.53
C ALA A 25 31.02 -25.71 -21.53
N ILE A 26 30.59 -24.68 -22.27
CA ILE A 26 29.17 -24.34 -22.49
C ILE A 26 28.80 -24.20 -23.97
N ALA A 27 29.74 -24.33 -24.90
CA ALA A 27 29.51 -24.15 -26.33
C ALA A 27 28.61 -25.27 -26.89
N ARG A 28 27.84 -24.94 -27.92
CA ARG A 28 26.92 -25.84 -28.63
C ARG A 28 26.97 -25.64 -30.14
N VAL A 29 27.06 -24.39 -30.59
CA VAL A 29 27.47 -24.06 -31.97
C VAL A 29 28.98 -23.90 -31.96
N THR A 30 29.69 -25.00 -32.28
CA THR A 30 31.15 -25.10 -32.21
C THR A 30 31.86 -25.06 -33.56
N ASP A 31 31.11 -25.09 -34.66
CA ASP A 31 31.63 -24.88 -36.00
C ASP A 31 31.46 -23.42 -36.44
N GLN A 32 32.45 -22.92 -37.19
CA GLN A 32 32.52 -21.53 -37.59
C GLN A 32 31.71 -21.23 -38.87
N ALA A 33 31.43 -22.23 -39.71
CA ALA A 33 30.47 -22.07 -40.80
C ALA A 33 29.04 -22.02 -40.26
N ALA A 34 28.67 -22.92 -39.35
CA ALA A 34 27.37 -22.93 -38.67
C ALA A 34 27.10 -21.67 -37.82
N PHE A 35 28.14 -21.05 -37.23
CA PHE A 35 28.00 -19.73 -36.60
C PHE A 35 27.76 -18.63 -37.65
N LYS A 36 28.52 -18.60 -38.75
CA LYS A 36 28.27 -17.67 -39.85
C LYS A 36 26.85 -17.82 -40.43
N GLU A 37 26.39 -19.05 -40.65
CA GLU A 37 25.02 -19.37 -41.06
C GLU A 37 23.96 -18.84 -40.09
N CYS A 38 24.20 -18.90 -38.77
CA CYS A 38 23.31 -18.28 -37.78
C CYS A 38 23.27 -16.74 -37.91
N LEU A 39 24.40 -16.09 -38.22
CA LEU A 39 24.45 -14.64 -38.46
C LEU A 39 23.76 -14.29 -39.78
N ASP A 40 24.00 -15.04 -40.86
CA ASP A 40 23.37 -14.85 -42.16
C ASP A 40 21.84 -15.00 -42.07
N LEU A 41 21.37 -16.02 -41.35
CA LEU A 41 19.94 -16.20 -41.04
C LEU A 41 19.37 -15.02 -40.24
N PHE A 42 20.05 -14.59 -39.17
CA PHE A 42 19.61 -13.48 -38.32
C PHE A 42 19.51 -12.15 -39.09
N GLN A 43 20.51 -11.86 -39.92
CA GLN A 43 20.53 -10.68 -40.80
C GLN A 43 19.50 -10.78 -41.93
N SER A 44 19.20 -11.98 -42.46
CA SER A 44 18.13 -12.17 -43.47
C SER A 44 16.73 -11.82 -42.94
N LYS A 45 16.53 -11.90 -41.62
CA LYS A 45 15.32 -11.46 -40.92
C LYS A 45 15.31 -9.97 -40.58
N GLY A 46 16.38 -9.25 -40.87
CA GLY A 46 16.54 -7.82 -40.63
C GLY A 46 17.18 -7.45 -39.28
N TYR A 47 17.50 -8.41 -38.42
CA TYR A 47 18.09 -8.15 -37.11
C TYR A 47 19.62 -8.01 -37.20
N ASN A 48 20.21 -7.14 -36.37
CA ASN A 48 21.64 -6.80 -36.42
C ASN A 48 22.32 -6.66 -35.04
N GLU A 49 21.61 -6.81 -33.93
CA GLU A 49 22.17 -6.75 -32.57
C GLU A 49 22.66 -8.12 -32.07
N VAL A 50 23.92 -8.18 -31.62
CA VAL A 50 24.51 -9.38 -31.00
C VAL A 50 25.00 -9.07 -29.57
N ASP A 51 24.86 -10.04 -28.66
CA ASP A 51 25.26 -9.92 -27.25
C ASP A 51 26.27 -11.02 -26.88
N THR A 52 27.41 -10.60 -26.31
CA THR A 52 28.44 -11.47 -25.73
C THR A 52 28.90 -10.97 -24.36
N ALA A 53 29.95 -11.56 -23.77
CA ALA A 53 30.60 -11.14 -22.52
C ALA A 53 32.01 -11.71 -22.43
N ARG A 54 32.94 -10.99 -21.76
CA ARG A 54 34.34 -11.42 -21.52
C ARG A 54 34.49 -12.79 -20.84
N VAL A 55 33.45 -13.28 -20.16
CA VAL A 55 33.43 -14.60 -19.48
C VAL A 55 32.87 -15.74 -20.33
N TYR A 56 32.19 -15.46 -21.44
CA TYR A 56 31.52 -16.50 -22.23
C TYR A 56 32.53 -17.46 -22.88
N VAL A 57 32.22 -18.76 -22.81
CA VAL A 57 33.07 -19.86 -23.29
C VAL A 57 34.53 -19.73 -22.76
N GLY A 58 34.69 -19.37 -21.48
CA GLY A 58 36.00 -19.18 -20.85
C GLY A 58 36.80 -17.98 -21.39
N GLY A 59 36.14 -17.02 -22.03
CA GLY A 59 36.75 -15.86 -22.67
C GLY A 59 37.12 -16.04 -24.14
N SER A 60 36.93 -17.24 -24.71
CA SER A 60 37.19 -17.51 -26.13
C SER A 60 36.10 -17.00 -27.08
N GLN A 61 34.92 -16.64 -26.56
CA GLN A 61 33.75 -16.23 -27.36
C GLN A 61 34.05 -15.00 -28.23
N GLU A 62 34.67 -13.96 -27.66
CA GLU A 62 34.85 -12.66 -28.32
C GLU A 62 35.76 -12.76 -29.56
N GLY A 63 36.90 -13.44 -29.44
CA GLY A 63 37.77 -13.77 -30.57
C GLY A 63 37.11 -14.66 -31.62
N TRP A 64 36.22 -15.57 -31.21
CA TRP A 64 35.42 -16.38 -32.13
C TRP A 64 34.41 -15.54 -32.94
N THR A 65 33.87 -14.49 -32.31
CA THR A 65 32.97 -13.51 -32.95
C THR A 65 33.73 -12.58 -33.90
N ALA A 66 34.94 -12.14 -33.56
CA ALA A 66 35.84 -11.45 -34.50
C ALA A 66 36.08 -12.29 -35.77
N GLN A 67 36.44 -13.57 -35.60
CA GLN A 67 36.63 -14.52 -36.71
C GLN A 67 35.34 -14.82 -37.51
N ALA A 68 34.15 -14.46 -37.00
CA ALA A 68 32.88 -14.59 -37.70
C ALA A 68 32.61 -13.42 -38.68
N GLY A 69 33.39 -12.34 -38.59
CA GLY A 69 33.31 -11.15 -39.43
C GLY A 69 32.21 -10.18 -38.99
N TRP A 70 31.95 -10.03 -37.69
CA TRP A 70 30.79 -9.27 -37.18
C TRP A 70 30.79 -7.80 -37.62
N LYS A 71 31.98 -7.19 -37.72
CA LYS A 71 32.20 -5.78 -38.04
C LYS A 71 32.02 -5.52 -39.54
N GLU A 72 32.54 -6.42 -40.38
CA GLU A 72 32.38 -6.44 -41.83
C GLU A 72 30.91 -6.70 -42.22
N ARG A 73 30.19 -7.49 -41.42
CA ARG A 73 28.75 -7.72 -41.52
C ARG A 73 27.89 -6.53 -41.11
N GLY A 74 28.46 -5.50 -40.48
CA GLY A 74 27.71 -4.34 -39.97
C GLY A 74 26.77 -4.67 -38.79
N LEU A 75 27.12 -5.68 -37.98
CA LEU A 75 26.42 -5.99 -36.74
C LEU A 75 26.81 -4.98 -35.65
N THR A 76 25.85 -4.58 -34.82
CA THR A 76 26.10 -3.80 -33.59
C THR A 76 26.27 -4.74 -32.42
N LEU A 77 27.34 -4.58 -31.64
CA LEU A 77 27.79 -5.57 -30.66
C LEU A 77 27.75 -5.03 -29.23
N ALA A 78 27.07 -5.77 -28.37
CA ALA A 78 27.13 -5.60 -26.92
C ALA A 78 28.09 -6.62 -26.29
N THR A 79 28.94 -6.16 -25.37
CA THR A 79 29.70 -7.05 -24.48
C THR A 79 29.62 -6.58 -23.03
N LYS A 80 30.20 -7.34 -22.12
CA LYS A 80 30.15 -7.13 -20.67
C LYS A 80 31.53 -7.28 -20.08
N VAL A 81 31.87 -6.39 -19.14
CA VAL A 81 33.04 -6.52 -18.25
C VAL A 81 33.06 -7.93 -17.64
N MET A 82 34.26 -8.43 -17.35
CA MET A 82 34.46 -9.73 -16.69
C MET A 82 33.47 -9.90 -15.55
N TYR A 83 32.84 -11.07 -15.46
CA TYR A 83 31.86 -11.33 -14.41
C TYR A 83 32.59 -11.39 -13.07
N PRO A 84 32.40 -10.43 -12.14
CA PRO A 84 33.13 -10.44 -10.89
C PRO A 84 32.73 -11.69 -10.11
N ALA A 85 33.71 -12.53 -9.77
CA ALA A 85 33.47 -13.76 -9.03
C ALA A 85 33.54 -13.48 -7.52
N ASN A 86 34.52 -12.69 -7.12
CA ASN A 86 34.85 -12.31 -5.76
C ASN A 86 34.54 -10.82 -5.52
N ALA A 87 34.69 -10.39 -4.26
CA ALA A 87 34.71 -8.97 -3.90
C ALA A 87 35.99 -8.31 -4.44
N GLY A 88 35.87 -7.14 -5.07
CA GLY A 88 37.02 -6.40 -5.60
C GLY A 88 37.48 -6.89 -6.98
N ASP A 89 36.60 -7.48 -7.77
CA ASP A 89 36.82 -7.85 -9.17
C ASP A 89 36.40 -6.74 -10.16
N ASN A 90 35.57 -5.77 -9.75
CA ASN A 90 35.25 -4.56 -10.53
C ASN A 90 35.99 -3.29 -10.04
N THR A 91 37.17 -3.43 -9.41
CA THR A 91 38.05 -2.29 -9.12
C THR A 91 38.47 -1.57 -10.40
N ALA A 92 38.85 -0.29 -10.28
CA ALA A 92 39.10 0.57 -11.45
C ALA A 92 40.04 -0.07 -12.48
N ASP A 93 41.16 -0.62 -12.04
CA ASP A 93 42.18 -1.18 -12.93
C ASP A 93 41.72 -2.48 -13.62
N LYS A 94 41.00 -3.36 -12.90
CA LYS A 94 40.41 -4.58 -13.47
C LYS A 94 39.33 -4.29 -14.51
N VAL A 95 38.56 -3.22 -14.32
CA VAL A 95 37.56 -2.76 -15.31
C VAL A 95 38.25 -2.29 -16.59
N LEU A 96 39.35 -1.53 -16.46
CA LEU A 96 40.16 -1.08 -17.61
C LEU A 96 40.76 -2.29 -18.35
N GLU A 97 41.45 -3.19 -17.63
CA GLU A 97 42.07 -4.40 -18.18
C GLU A 97 41.04 -5.29 -18.90
N SER A 98 39.88 -5.52 -18.29
CA SER A 98 38.81 -6.33 -18.89
C SER A 98 38.28 -5.74 -20.18
N VAL A 99 38.18 -4.41 -20.30
CA VAL A 99 37.61 -3.77 -21.51
C VAL A 99 38.64 -3.69 -22.63
N GLU A 100 39.89 -3.35 -22.33
CA GLU A 100 40.98 -3.40 -23.32
C GLU A 100 41.20 -4.84 -23.84
N THR A 101 41.06 -5.85 -22.98
CA THR A 101 41.06 -7.26 -23.40
C THR A 101 39.89 -7.57 -24.33
N SER A 102 38.67 -7.18 -23.98
CA SER A 102 37.49 -7.39 -24.84
C SER A 102 37.64 -6.73 -26.21
N LEU A 103 38.14 -5.48 -26.27
CA LEU A 103 38.40 -4.75 -27.51
C LEU A 103 39.40 -5.46 -28.42
N LYS A 104 40.52 -5.91 -27.84
CA LYS A 104 41.54 -6.71 -28.54
C LYS A 104 40.96 -8.00 -29.12
N GLU A 105 40.23 -8.77 -28.30
CA GLU A 105 39.61 -10.03 -28.74
C GLU A 105 38.53 -9.81 -29.82
N LEU A 106 37.74 -8.74 -29.71
CA LEU A 106 36.69 -8.39 -30.67
C LEU A 106 37.21 -7.80 -32.00
N GLY A 107 38.49 -7.43 -32.09
CA GLY A 107 39.06 -6.78 -33.27
C GLY A 107 38.55 -5.35 -33.48
N THR A 108 38.32 -4.59 -32.41
CA THR A 108 37.74 -3.24 -32.50
C THR A 108 38.23 -2.28 -31.44
N ASP A 109 38.34 -1.00 -31.80
CA ASP A 109 38.72 0.10 -30.92
C ASP A 109 37.53 0.66 -30.12
N CYS A 110 36.30 0.29 -30.51
CA CYS A 110 35.05 0.75 -29.91
C CYS A 110 33.99 -0.37 -29.87
N ILE A 111 33.25 -0.44 -28.75
CA ILE A 111 32.09 -1.33 -28.50
C ILE A 111 30.78 -0.52 -28.52
N ASP A 112 29.71 -1.00 -29.17
CA ASP A 112 28.44 -0.25 -29.22
C ASP A 112 27.76 -0.16 -27.84
N LEU A 113 27.75 -1.24 -27.07
CA LEU A 113 27.13 -1.31 -25.75
C LEU A 113 27.98 -2.12 -24.76
N LEU A 114 28.55 -1.46 -23.75
CA LEU A 114 29.29 -2.10 -22.67
C LEU A 114 28.39 -2.26 -21.42
N TYR A 115 28.27 -3.48 -20.90
CA TYR A 115 27.56 -3.76 -19.65
C TYR A 115 28.50 -3.99 -18.46
N LEU A 116 28.11 -3.50 -17.28
CA LEU A 116 28.52 -4.12 -16.01
C LEU A 116 27.69 -5.41 -15.80
N HIS A 117 28.34 -6.57 -15.79
CA HIS A 117 27.69 -7.89 -15.91
C HIS A 117 26.92 -8.33 -14.64
N ARG A 118 27.42 -7.96 -13.46
CA ARG A 118 26.67 -7.94 -12.19
C ARG A 118 27.26 -6.86 -11.27
N PRO A 119 26.54 -6.40 -10.24
CA PRO A 119 27.15 -5.66 -9.14
C PRO A 119 28.26 -6.47 -8.49
N ASP A 120 29.40 -5.81 -8.27
CA ASP A 120 30.41 -6.23 -7.29
C ASP A 120 30.20 -5.36 -6.05
N ARG A 121 29.70 -5.97 -4.97
CA ARG A 121 29.44 -5.27 -3.71
C ARG A 121 30.69 -5.23 -2.80
N GLY A 122 31.83 -5.71 -3.30
CA GLY A 122 33.15 -5.50 -2.72
C GLY A 122 33.82 -4.18 -3.11
N THR A 123 33.47 -3.62 -4.27
CA THR A 123 33.98 -2.33 -4.76
C THR A 123 32.93 -1.23 -4.61
N PRO A 124 33.26 -0.05 -4.05
CA PRO A 124 32.38 1.11 -4.08
C PRO A 124 32.00 1.47 -5.52
N PHE A 125 30.70 1.49 -5.87
CA PHE A 125 30.27 1.63 -7.27
C PHE A 125 30.82 2.90 -7.95
N ALA A 126 31.09 3.96 -7.20
CA ALA A 126 31.71 5.18 -7.72
C ALA A 126 33.13 4.95 -8.30
N GLU A 127 33.90 3.99 -7.79
CA GLU A 127 35.21 3.62 -8.33
C GLU A 127 35.05 2.93 -9.70
N THR A 128 34.21 1.90 -9.77
CA THR A 128 33.85 1.19 -11.00
C THR A 128 33.31 2.15 -12.06
N LEU A 129 32.37 3.03 -11.70
CA LEU A 129 31.77 3.99 -12.62
C LEU A 129 32.76 5.08 -13.08
N GLY A 130 33.70 5.49 -12.22
CA GLY A 130 34.79 6.39 -12.59
C GLY A 130 35.76 5.78 -13.61
N ALA A 131 35.99 4.47 -13.58
CA ALA A 131 36.77 3.76 -14.61
C ALA A 131 35.97 3.62 -15.93
N VAL A 132 34.69 3.26 -15.85
CA VAL A 132 33.76 3.20 -16.99
C VAL A 132 33.64 4.54 -17.71
N ASP A 133 33.61 5.66 -16.99
CA ASP A 133 33.55 7.00 -17.59
C ASP A 133 34.85 7.43 -18.27
N LYS A 134 36.03 7.03 -17.75
CA LYS A 134 37.31 7.20 -18.44
C LYS A 134 37.31 6.49 -19.79
N LEU A 135 36.84 5.23 -19.84
CA LEU A 135 36.73 4.44 -21.08
C LEU A 135 35.78 5.10 -22.08
N HIS A 136 34.60 5.55 -21.65
CA HIS A 136 33.66 6.27 -22.51
C HIS A 136 34.27 7.56 -23.07
N LYS A 137 34.97 8.35 -22.25
CA LYS A 137 35.66 9.58 -22.68
C LYS A 137 36.85 9.31 -23.61
N ALA A 138 37.47 8.12 -23.51
CA ALA A 138 38.47 7.64 -24.46
C ALA A 138 37.86 7.04 -25.74
N GLY A 139 36.53 7.08 -25.92
CA GLY A 139 35.84 6.55 -27.11
C GLY A 139 35.74 5.02 -27.18
N LYS A 140 36.11 4.31 -26.11
CA LYS A 140 36.23 2.85 -26.06
C LYS A 140 34.87 2.12 -26.13
N PHE A 141 33.78 2.80 -25.81
CA PHE A 141 32.42 2.32 -26.07
C PHE A 141 31.42 3.47 -26.24
N VAL A 142 30.29 3.21 -26.90
CA VAL A 142 29.25 4.22 -27.22
C VAL A 142 28.14 4.31 -26.16
N ARG A 143 27.61 3.18 -25.69
CA ARG A 143 26.55 3.12 -24.66
C ARG A 143 27.01 2.35 -23.43
N LEU A 144 26.67 2.85 -22.23
CA LEU A 144 26.72 2.07 -21.01
C LEU A 144 25.40 1.31 -20.79
N GLY A 145 25.50 0.09 -20.29
CA GLY A 145 24.40 -0.67 -19.69
C GLY A 145 24.81 -1.30 -18.35
N ILE A 146 23.82 -1.82 -17.64
CA ILE A 146 24.01 -2.57 -16.38
C ILE A 146 23.17 -3.84 -16.38
N SER A 147 23.62 -4.90 -15.72
CA SER A 147 22.96 -6.20 -15.69
C SER A 147 22.90 -6.75 -14.27
N ASN A 148 21.79 -7.36 -13.86
CA ASN A 148 21.64 -8.05 -12.57
C ASN A 148 21.81 -7.17 -11.30
N PHE A 149 21.58 -5.85 -11.40
CA PHE A 149 21.49 -4.92 -10.26
C PHE A 149 20.04 -4.85 -9.72
N THR A 150 19.84 -4.62 -8.44
CA THR A 150 18.51 -4.33 -7.86
C THR A 150 17.97 -2.96 -8.31
N ALA A 151 16.66 -2.76 -8.19
CA ALA A 151 16.02 -1.47 -8.51
C ALA A 151 16.57 -0.26 -7.72
N PHE A 152 17.09 -0.47 -6.50
CA PHE A 152 17.71 0.60 -5.71
C PHE A 152 19.16 0.86 -6.11
N GLU A 153 19.95 -0.18 -6.41
CA GLU A 153 21.32 0.00 -6.96
C GLU A 153 21.27 0.68 -8.34
N VAL A 154 20.24 0.43 -9.16
CA VAL A 154 20.00 1.17 -10.43
C VAL A 154 19.80 2.67 -10.17
N ALA A 155 19.06 3.03 -9.12
CA ALA A 155 18.85 4.43 -8.72
C ALA A 155 20.15 5.07 -8.20
N GLU A 156 20.94 4.33 -7.42
CA GLU A 156 22.24 4.75 -6.90
C GLU A 156 23.24 5.00 -8.04
N VAL A 157 23.40 4.06 -8.97
CA VAL A 157 24.26 4.20 -10.15
C VAL A 157 23.88 5.43 -10.98
N ILE A 158 22.57 5.65 -11.21
CA ILE A 158 22.07 6.84 -11.92
C ILE A 158 22.36 8.13 -11.14
N ALA A 159 22.23 8.13 -9.81
CA ALA A 159 22.54 9.27 -8.96
C ALA A 159 24.04 9.60 -8.97
N LEU A 160 24.91 8.60 -8.81
CA LEU A 160 26.37 8.75 -8.87
C LEU A 160 26.83 9.28 -10.23
N CYS A 161 26.32 8.74 -11.33
CA CYS A 161 26.67 9.23 -12.67
C CYS A 161 26.17 10.65 -12.91
N LYS A 162 24.95 10.98 -12.43
CA LYS A 162 24.40 12.35 -12.54
C LYS A 162 25.20 13.36 -11.70
N TYR A 163 25.61 13.00 -10.49
CA TYR A 163 26.34 13.88 -9.58
C TYR A 163 27.75 14.20 -10.11
N ASN A 164 28.48 13.20 -10.58
CA ASN A 164 29.86 13.35 -11.07
C ASN A 164 29.95 13.75 -12.56
N ASN A 165 28.81 13.95 -13.23
CA ASN A 165 28.73 14.20 -14.68
C ASN A 165 29.47 13.13 -15.52
N TRP A 166 29.17 11.87 -15.21
CA TRP A 166 29.66 10.68 -15.91
C TRP A 166 28.63 10.12 -16.91
N VAL A 167 29.09 9.26 -17.82
CA VAL A 167 28.21 8.43 -18.64
C VAL A 167 27.20 7.66 -17.77
N LYS A 168 25.92 7.73 -18.14
CA LYS A 168 24.83 7.02 -17.45
C LYS A 168 24.49 5.72 -18.19
N PRO A 169 24.07 4.65 -17.49
CA PRO A 169 23.50 3.50 -18.17
C PRO A 169 22.22 3.89 -18.93
N THR A 170 22.07 3.33 -20.13
CA THR A 170 20.91 3.52 -21.03
C THR A 170 20.18 2.22 -21.33
N VAL A 171 20.70 1.08 -20.85
CA VAL A 171 20.10 -0.25 -21.00
C VAL A 171 20.27 -1.00 -19.68
N TYR A 172 19.20 -1.66 -19.22
CA TYR A 172 19.26 -2.69 -18.19
C TYR A 172 19.12 -4.06 -18.84
N GLN A 173 20.00 -5.02 -18.50
CA GLN A 173 19.85 -6.42 -18.92
C GLN A 173 19.41 -7.31 -17.74
N GLY A 174 18.33 -8.08 -17.90
CA GLY A 174 17.69 -8.79 -16.79
C GLY A 174 17.01 -10.10 -17.12
N MET A 175 16.71 -10.88 -16.09
CA MET A 175 15.97 -12.14 -16.21
C MET A 175 14.46 -11.88 -16.30
N TYR A 176 13.81 -12.33 -17.37
CA TYR A 176 12.36 -12.25 -17.50
C TYR A 176 11.80 -13.36 -18.39
N ASN A 177 10.68 -13.95 -17.96
CA ASN A 177 9.84 -14.88 -18.74
C ASN A 177 8.51 -15.09 -18.01
N CYS A 178 7.57 -15.81 -18.62
CA CYS A 178 6.21 -16.01 -18.11
C CYS A 178 6.13 -16.64 -16.70
N ILE A 179 7.17 -17.35 -16.24
CA ILE A 179 7.27 -17.96 -14.89
C ILE A 179 8.33 -17.29 -13.99
N THR A 180 8.92 -16.17 -14.41
CA THR A 180 9.93 -15.41 -13.66
C THR A 180 9.74 -13.92 -13.94
N ARG A 181 8.78 -13.31 -13.23
CA ARG A 181 8.35 -11.92 -13.42
C ARG A 181 8.71 -10.99 -12.26
N SER A 182 9.75 -11.32 -11.50
CA SER A 182 10.18 -10.56 -10.31
C SER A 182 10.66 -9.13 -10.59
N ILE A 183 10.94 -8.78 -11.86
CA ILE A 183 11.33 -7.42 -12.28
C ILE A 183 10.16 -6.43 -12.36
N GLU A 184 8.94 -6.91 -12.54
CA GLU A 184 7.75 -6.07 -12.81
C GLU A 184 7.44 -5.03 -11.72
N PRO A 185 7.45 -5.34 -10.42
CA PRO A 185 6.88 -4.43 -9.42
C PRO A 185 7.72 -3.16 -9.16
N GLU A 186 9.02 -3.21 -9.44
CA GLU A 186 9.98 -2.18 -9.01
C GLU A 186 11.07 -1.90 -10.06
N LEU A 187 11.70 -2.92 -10.63
CA LEU A 187 12.83 -2.71 -11.56
C LEU A 187 12.37 -2.11 -12.90
N LEU A 188 11.29 -2.61 -13.50
CA LEU A 188 10.74 -1.99 -14.72
C LEU A 188 10.35 -0.53 -14.47
N VAL A 189 9.72 -0.25 -13.32
CA VAL A 189 9.34 1.11 -12.90
C VAL A 189 10.57 2.02 -12.76
N ALA A 190 11.65 1.53 -12.15
CA ALA A 190 12.92 2.25 -12.04
C ALA A 190 13.56 2.51 -13.42
N CYS A 191 13.61 1.50 -14.29
CA CYS A 191 14.15 1.64 -15.65
C CYS A 191 13.38 2.70 -16.45
N ARG A 192 12.04 2.68 -16.43
CA ARG A 192 11.22 3.72 -17.06
C ARG A 192 11.42 5.10 -16.43
N ARG A 193 11.56 5.19 -15.09
CA ARG A 193 11.78 6.48 -14.40
C ARG A 193 13.11 7.15 -14.79
N TYR A 194 14.15 6.36 -15.07
CA TYR A 194 15.49 6.87 -15.40
C TYR A 194 15.83 6.85 -16.89
N GLY A 195 14.97 6.27 -17.74
CA GLY A 195 15.14 6.25 -19.19
C GLY A 195 16.08 5.15 -19.69
N LEU A 196 15.99 3.95 -19.12
CA LEU A 196 16.70 2.76 -19.58
C LEU A 196 15.78 1.87 -20.43
N ASP A 197 16.30 1.43 -21.57
CA ASP A 197 15.77 0.27 -22.31
C ASP A 197 15.88 -0.99 -21.43
N VAL A 198 14.95 -1.93 -21.52
CA VAL A 198 15.06 -3.24 -20.84
C VAL A 198 15.31 -4.34 -21.87
N VAL A 199 16.44 -5.02 -21.76
CA VAL A 199 16.80 -6.19 -22.57
C VAL A 199 16.69 -7.45 -21.71
N VAL A 200 15.89 -8.43 -22.12
CA VAL A 200 15.62 -9.62 -21.29
C VAL A 200 16.32 -10.88 -21.78
N TYR A 201 16.97 -11.58 -20.85
CA TYR A 201 17.55 -12.89 -21.06
C TYR A 201 16.68 -14.01 -20.45
N ASN A 202 16.92 -15.25 -20.90
CA ASN A 202 16.16 -16.45 -20.50
C ASN A 202 14.63 -16.35 -20.77
N PRO A 203 14.15 -15.86 -21.94
CA PRO A 203 12.70 -15.83 -22.26
C PRO A 203 12.05 -17.23 -22.24
N ILE A 204 12.83 -18.28 -22.51
CA ILE A 204 12.42 -19.70 -22.44
C ILE A 204 12.88 -20.40 -21.14
N ALA A 205 13.13 -19.66 -20.06
CA ALA A 205 13.61 -20.16 -18.76
C ALA A 205 14.82 -21.12 -18.88
N GLY A 206 15.86 -20.68 -19.60
CA GLY A 206 17.06 -21.49 -19.88
C GLY A 206 16.86 -22.69 -20.81
N GLY A 207 15.64 -22.96 -21.27
CA GLY A 207 15.23 -24.17 -21.99
C GLY A 207 14.22 -25.02 -21.22
N LEU A 208 13.84 -24.65 -20.00
CA LEU A 208 12.84 -25.37 -19.21
C LEU A 208 11.44 -25.28 -19.84
N LEU A 209 11.09 -24.12 -20.42
CA LEU A 209 9.89 -23.91 -21.22
C LEU A 209 9.95 -24.59 -22.61
N SER A 210 10.72 -25.66 -22.76
CA SER A 210 10.65 -26.57 -23.91
C SER A 210 9.73 -27.77 -23.69
N GLY A 211 9.18 -27.94 -22.48
CA GLY A 211 8.35 -29.10 -22.11
C GLY A 211 9.12 -30.43 -21.97
N LYS A 212 10.42 -30.46 -22.26
CA LYS A 212 11.27 -31.67 -22.24
C LYS A 212 11.59 -32.20 -20.84
N ILE A 213 11.47 -31.37 -19.81
CA ILE A 213 11.80 -31.72 -18.42
C ILE A 213 10.50 -31.67 -17.61
N LYS A 214 9.98 -32.83 -17.20
CA LYS A 214 8.65 -32.97 -16.58
C LYS A 214 8.62 -32.91 -15.05
N SER A 215 9.74 -33.21 -14.39
CA SER A 215 9.90 -33.15 -12.92
C SER A 215 11.32 -32.74 -12.53
N LYS A 216 11.48 -32.25 -11.28
CA LYS A 216 12.79 -31.98 -10.66
C LYS A 216 13.65 -33.24 -10.52
N ASP A 217 12.99 -34.39 -10.31
CA ASP A 217 13.63 -35.70 -10.07
C ASP A 217 14.07 -36.37 -11.38
N MET A 218 13.77 -35.75 -12.53
CA MET A 218 14.20 -36.23 -13.83
C MET A 218 15.73 -36.11 -13.98
N VAL A 219 16.38 -37.24 -14.21
CA VAL A 219 17.76 -37.29 -14.71
C VAL A 219 17.77 -36.66 -16.10
N VAL A 220 18.62 -35.65 -16.28
CA VAL A 220 18.78 -34.93 -17.55
C VAL A 220 20.21 -35.14 -17.99
N GLU A 221 20.40 -36.05 -18.95
CA GLU A 221 21.74 -36.45 -19.42
C GLU A 221 22.47 -35.30 -20.13
N SER A 222 21.74 -34.53 -20.94
CA SER A 222 22.32 -33.48 -21.81
C SER A 222 21.55 -32.16 -21.78
N GLY A 223 22.18 -31.09 -22.27
CA GLY A 223 21.62 -29.73 -22.28
C GLY A 223 21.95 -28.92 -21.01
N ARG A 224 21.28 -27.77 -20.85
CA ARG A 224 21.62 -26.73 -19.86
C ARG A 224 21.25 -27.08 -18.40
N PHE A 225 20.48 -28.15 -18.19
CA PHE A 225 20.09 -28.66 -16.87
C PHE A 225 20.71 -30.04 -16.54
N SER A 226 21.65 -30.53 -17.36
CA SER A 226 22.49 -31.68 -17.02
C SER A 226 23.49 -31.31 -15.94
N LEU A 227 23.71 -32.19 -14.97
CA LEU A 227 24.70 -32.00 -13.90
C LEU A 227 26.14 -32.05 -14.45
N GLU A 228 26.35 -32.72 -15.59
CA GLU A 228 27.63 -32.74 -16.33
C GLU A 228 27.93 -31.40 -17.02
N SER A 229 26.99 -30.45 -17.06
CA SER A 229 27.27 -29.08 -17.50
C SER A 229 27.75 -28.23 -16.32
N THR A 230 28.84 -27.49 -16.54
CA THR A 230 29.32 -26.42 -15.64
C THR A 230 28.24 -25.39 -15.28
N SER A 231 27.24 -25.19 -16.15
CA SER A 231 26.08 -24.32 -15.89
C SER A 231 24.90 -25.00 -15.17
N GLY A 232 24.88 -26.33 -15.11
CA GLY A 232 23.73 -27.13 -14.71
C GLY A 232 23.29 -26.92 -13.27
N LYS A 233 24.23 -26.84 -12.33
CA LYS A 233 23.93 -26.58 -10.91
C LYS A 233 23.19 -25.25 -10.74
N ALA A 234 23.73 -24.16 -11.29
CA ALA A 234 23.16 -22.82 -11.18
C ALA A 234 21.79 -22.70 -11.88
N TYR A 235 21.59 -23.37 -13.02
CA TYR A 235 20.29 -23.41 -13.69
C TYR A 235 19.25 -24.24 -12.91
N ARG A 236 19.65 -25.35 -12.28
CA ARG A 236 18.77 -26.10 -11.35
C ARG A 236 18.42 -25.26 -10.12
N GLU A 237 19.40 -24.67 -9.45
CA GLU A 237 19.17 -23.77 -8.29
C GLU A 237 18.21 -22.61 -8.60
N ARG A 238 18.28 -22.07 -9.83
CA ARG A 238 17.40 -21.00 -10.33
C ARG A 238 15.95 -21.43 -10.58
N TYR A 239 15.69 -22.67 -11.04
CA TYR A 239 14.38 -23.07 -11.58
C TYR A 239 13.80 -24.41 -11.07
N TYR A 240 14.57 -25.30 -10.45
CA TYR A 240 14.09 -26.61 -10.00
C TYR A 240 13.37 -26.50 -8.65
N ARG A 241 12.16 -25.94 -8.68
CA ARG A 241 11.25 -25.84 -7.53
C ARG A 241 9.91 -26.50 -7.85
N ASP A 242 9.24 -27.04 -6.84
CA ASP A 242 7.95 -27.73 -7.01
C ASP A 242 6.86 -26.81 -7.57
N SER A 243 6.87 -25.53 -7.17
CA SER A 243 6.04 -24.48 -7.77
C SER A 243 6.29 -24.26 -9.25
N THR A 244 7.55 -24.39 -9.70
CA THR A 244 7.95 -24.21 -11.09
C THR A 244 7.48 -25.39 -11.94
N PHE A 245 7.60 -26.63 -11.46
CA PHE A 245 7.06 -27.79 -12.18
C PHE A 245 5.53 -27.81 -12.21
N ARG A 246 4.85 -27.36 -11.15
CA ARG A 246 3.40 -27.10 -11.15
C ARG A 246 3.00 -26.03 -12.19
N ALA A 247 3.78 -24.94 -12.27
CA ALA A 247 3.58 -23.90 -13.28
C ALA A 247 3.70 -24.45 -14.71
N LEU A 248 4.73 -25.26 -15.00
CA LEU A 248 4.90 -25.92 -16.30
C LEU A 248 3.72 -26.83 -16.67
N GLN A 249 3.25 -27.68 -15.74
CA GLN A 249 2.10 -28.56 -15.96
C GLN A 249 0.80 -27.76 -16.27
N THR A 250 0.63 -26.61 -15.62
CA THR A 250 -0.53 -25.71 -15.82
C THR A 250 -0.50 -25.09 -17.22
N ILE A 251 0.66 -24.59 -17.64
CA ILE A 251 0.86 -24.01 -18.99
C ILE A 251 0.67 -25.09 -20.06
N GLU A 252 1.32 -26.25 -19.91
CA GLU A 252 1.26 -27.35 -20.88
C GLU A 252 -0.17 -27.83 -21.12
N SER A 253 -0.94 -28.02 -20.04
CA SER A 253 -2.36 -28.40 -20.09
C SER A 253 -3.26 -27.42 -20.87
N ALA A 254 -2.86 -26.15 -21.01
CA ALA A 254 -3.55 -25.16 -21.84
C ALA A 254 -2.99 -25.11 -23.26
N VAL A 255 -1.65 -25.12 -23.40
CA VAL A 255 -0.91 -25.05 -24.66
C VAL A 255 -1.26 -26.19 -25.62
N GLU A 256 -1.42 -27.42 -25.11
CA GLU A 256 -1.80 -28.59 -25.91
C GLU A 256 -3.16 -28.42 -26.61
N LYS A 257 -4.15 -27.81 -25.95
CA LYS A 257 -5.51 -27.61 -26.52
C LYS A 257 -5.51 -26.76 -27.78
N HIS A 258 -4.55 -25.84 -27.88
CA HIS A 258 -4.42 -24.88 -28.98
C HIS A 258 -3.38 -25.30 -30.04
N ASN A 259 -2.83 -26.51 -29.93
CA ASN A 259 -1.77 -27.05 -30.80
C ASN A 259 -0.52 -26.15 -30.86
N LEU A 260 -0.23 -25.43 -29.77
CA LEU A 260 0.96 -24.57 -29.66
C LEU A 260 2.13 -25.37 -29.06
N THR A 261 3.37 -24.88 -29.23
CA THR A 261 4.51 -25.41 -28.48
C THR A 261 4.79 -24.57 -27.23
N MET A 262 5.40 -25.17 -26.20
CA MET A 262 5.82 -24.45 -24.99
C MET A 262 6.86 -23.34 -25.29
N VAL A 263 7.74 -23.57 -26.28
CA VAL A 263 8.76 -22.61 -26.72
C VAL A 263 8.11 -21.41 -27.41
N GLU A 264 7.25 -21.70 -28.38
CA GLU A 264 6.44 -20.70 -29.09
C GLU A 264 5.63 -19.84 -28.11
N THR A 265 5.00 -20.50 -27.13
CA THR A 265 4.19 -19.86 -26.10
C THR A 265 5.02 -18.89 -25.27
N ALA A 266 6.19 -19.30 -24.78
CA ALA A 266 7.08 -18.44 -24.00
C ALA A 266 7.60 -17.23 -24.81
N LEU A 267 7.94 -17.43 -26.08
CA LEU A 267 8.43 -16.36 -26.97
C LEU A 267 7.32 -15.36 -27.31
N ARG A 268 6.15 -15.83 -27.74
CA ARG A 268 4.98 -14.98 -28.06
C ARG A 268 4.44 -14.25 -26.84
N TRP A 269 4.46 -14.87 -25.66
CA TRP A 269 4.14 -14.19 -24.40
C TRP A 269 5.10 -13.02 -24.15
N THR A 270 6.41 -13.23 -24.34
CA THR A 270 7.43 -12.18 -24.10
C THR A 270 7.21 -10.96 -25.01
N VAL A 271 6.80 -11.17 -26.27
CA VAL A 271 6.54 -10.09 -27.26
C VAL A 271 5.20 -9.38 -27.07
N HIS A 272 4.14 -10.08 -26.65
CA HIS A 272 2.76 -9.55 -26.71
C HIS A 272 2.06 -9.36 -25.37
N HIS A 273 2.45 -10.14 -24.35
CA HIS A 273 1.69 -10.29 -23.09
C HIS A 273 2.55 -10.04 -21.84
N SER A 274 3.75 -9.50 -22.06
CA SER A 274 4.70 -9.11 -21.01
C SER A 274 4.72 -7.58 -20.84
N GLN A 275 5.37 -7.07 -19.79
CA GLN A 275 5.46 -5.64 -19.51
C GLN A 275 6.59 -4.91 -20.29
N LEU A 276 7.12 -5.54 -21.34
CA LEU A 276 8.16 -4.94 -22.20
C LEU A 276 7.55 -4.07 -23.30
N ASN A 277 8.17 -2.92 -23.53
CA ASN A 277 7.80 -1.98 -24.59
C ASN A 277 8.48 -2.40 -25.92
N ILE A 278 8.18 -3.61 -26.42
CA ILE A 278 8.79 -4.18 -27.64
C ILE A 278 8.29 -3.50 -28.92
N LYS A 279 7.02 -3.10 -28.97
CA LYS A 279 6.36 -2.54 -30.17
C LYS A 279 6.46 -1.02 -30.26
N ASP A 280 6.17 -0.35 -29.15
CA ASP A 280 6.03 1.11 -29.05
C ASP A 280 7.21 1.74 -28.29
N GLY A 281 8.34 1.04 -28.23
CA GLY A 281 9.54 1.42 -27.49
C GLY A 281 10.78 0.70 -28.00
N ASN A 282 11.81 0.60 -27.16
CA ASN A 282 13.13 0.08 -27.53
C ASN A 282 13.62 -1.03 -26.57
N ASP A 283 12.71 -1.69 -25.86
CA ASP A 283 13.03 -2.91 -25.09
C ASP A 283 13.39 -4.05 -26.05
N GLY A 284 14.25 -4.99 -25.61
CA GLY A 284 14.74 -6.07 -26.45
C GLY A 284 14.65 -7.47 -25.82
N ILE A 285 14.66 -8.50 -26.68
CA ILE A 285 14.64 -9.92 -26.27
C ILE A 285 15.93 -10.60 -26.73
N LEU A 286 16.71 -11.08 -25.77
CA LEU A 286 17.95 -11.81 -26.00
C LEU A 286 17.65 -13.30 -26.22
N VAL A 287 17.78 -13.72 -27.47
CA VAL A 287 17.48 -15.08 -27.95
C VAL A 287 18.76 -15.91 -28.00
N GLY A 288 18.78 -17.03 -27.31
CA GLY A 288 19.86 -18.03 -27.39
C GLY A 288 19.45 -19.25 -28.20
N ALA A 289 20.38 -19.78 -29.00
CA ALA A 289 20.20 -21.01 -29.78
C ALA A 289 21.38 -21.97 -29.59
N SER A 290 21.15 -23.25 -29.89
CA SER A 290 22.16 -24.31 -29.91
C SER A 290 22.32 -24.97 -31.29
N SER A 291 21.56 -24.52 -32.29
CA SER A 291 21.68 -24.86 -33.71
C SER A 291 20.97 -23.82 -34.59
N VAL A 292 21.30 -23.78 -35.89
CA VAL A 292 20.66 -22.90 -36.88
C VAL A 292 19.14 -23.10 -36.91
N ALA A 293 18.67 -24.36 -36.98
CA ALA A 293 17.24 -24.69 -36.99
C ALA A 293 16.50 -24.26 -35.71
N GLN A 294 17.18 -24.23 -34.55
CA GLN A 294 16.58 -23.67 -33.33
C GLN A 294 16.47 -22.14 -33.41
N LEU A 295 17.46 -21.47 -33.98
CA LEU A 295 17.40 -20.02 -34.23
C LEU A 295 16.26 -19.69 -35.20
N GLU A 296 16.13 -20.40 -36.31
CA GLU A 296 15.05 -20.21 -37.29
C GLU A 296 13.67 -20.34 -36.62
N SER A 297 13.44 -21.42 -35.86
CA SER A 297 12.18 -21.62 -35.13
C SER A 297 11.91 -20.51 -34.13
N ASN A 298 12.90 -20.11 -33.33
CA ASN A 298 12.75 -19.03 -32.35
C ASN A 298 12.39 -17.69 -33.02
N LEU A 299 13.07 -17.32 -34.11
CA LEU A 299 12.79 -16.07 -34.85
C LEU A 299 11.39 -16.11 -35.48
N LYS A 300 11.00 -17.24 -36.07
CA LYS A 300 9.66 -17.46 -36.63
C LYS A 300 8.56 -17.36 -35.56
N ASP A 301 8.80 -17.84 -34.34
CA ASP A 301 7.84 -17.75 -33.23
C ASP A 301 7.71 -16.31 -32.68
N LEU A 302 8.79 -15.53 -32.68
CA LEU A 302 8.80 -14.12 -32.30
C LEU A 302 8.11 -13.19 -33.32
N GLU A 303 7.91 -13.66 -34.56
CA GLU A 303 7.15 -12.99 -35.62
C GLU A 303 5.62 -13.29 -35.56
N LYS A 304 5.19 -14.30 -34.81
CA LYS A 304 3.77 -14.67 -34.67
C LYS A 304 3.01 -13.70 -33.76
N GLY A 305 1.70 -13.54 -34.00
CA GLY A 305 0.80 -12.69 -33.22
C GLY A 305 0.49 -13.16 -31.78
N PRO A 306 -0.37 -12.44 -31.04
CA PRO A 306 -0.68 -12.73 -29.64
C PRO A 306 -1.22 -14.16 -29.42
N LEU A 307 -1.04 -14.68 -28.20
CA LEU A 307 -1.59 -15.98 -27.77
C LEU A 307 -3.10 -15.92 -27.53
N PRO A 308 -3.83 -17.05 -27.64
CA PRO A 308 -5.23 -17.17 -27.20
C PRO A 308 -5.39 -16.89 -25.70
N GLU A 309 -6.52 -16.29 -25.32
CA GLU A 309 -6.76 -15.81 -23.94
C GLU A 309 -6.62 -16.92 -22.88
N GLU A 310 -7.16 -18.11 -23.11
CA GLU A 310 -7.04 -19.27 -22.20
C GLU A 310 -5.57 -19.63 -21.89
N VAL A 311 -4.67 -19.43 -22.86
CA VAL A 311 -3.23 -19.68 -22.69
C VAL A 311 -2.60 -18.54 -21.88
N VAL A 312 -3.06 -17.29 -22.02
CA VAL A 312 -2.62 -16.14 -21.21
C VAL A 312 -3.06 -16.29 -19.76
N GLU A 313 -4.33 -16.64 -19.52
CA GLU A 313 -4.87 -16.93 -18.18
C GLU A 313 -4.06 -18.04 -17.49
N ALA A 314 -3.75 -19.12 -18.21
CA ALA A 314 -2.93 -20.22 -17.68
C ALA A 314 -1.47 -19.81 -17.40
N LEU A 315 -0.86 -18.94 -18.21
CA LEU A 315 0.48 -18.38 -17.96
C LEU A 315 0.50 -17.47 -16.72
N ASP A 316 -0.58 -16.74 -16.46
CA ASP A 316 -0.74 -15.88 -15.29
C ASP A 316 -1.03 -16.68 -14.01
N GLU A 317 -1.86 -17.73 -14.07
CA GLU A 317 -2.02 -18.68 -12.95
C GLU A 317 -0.69 -19.39 -12.64
N ALA A 318 0.03 -19.84 -13.67
CA ALA A 318 1.34 -20.47 -13.53
C ALA A 318 2.38 -19.54 -12.88
N TRP A 319 2.34 -18.23 -13.19
CA TRP A 319 3.14 -17.24 -12.48
C TRP A 319 2.76 -17.15 -10.99
N LEU A 320 1.46 -17.14 -10.65
CA LEU A 320 1.03 -17.11 -9.24
C LEU A 320 1.56 -18.29 -8.42
N PHE A 321 1.76 -19.47 -9.03
CA PHE A 321 2.46 -20.58 -8.37
C PHE A 321 3.96 -20.30 -8.20
N ALA A 322 4.68 -19.96 -9.28
CA ALA A 322 6.13 -19.76 -9.25
C ALA A 322 6.59 -18.50 -8.48
N LYS A 323 5.69 -17.53 -8.24
CA LYS A 323 5.99 -16.21 -7.66
C LYS A 323 6.54 -16.23 -6.24
N ALA A 324 6.07 -17.13 -5.39
CA ALA A 324 6.60 -17.27 -4.03
C ALA A 324 8.03 -17.82 -4.04
N ASP A 325 8.27 -18.77 -4.93
CA ASP A 325 9.54 -19.47 -5.20
C ASP A 325 10.69 -18.61 -5.74
N THR A 326 10.33 -17.55 -6.47
CA THR A 326 11.03 -17.15 -7.69
C THR A 326 12.49 -16.73 -7.47
N ALA A 327 13.35 -17.00 -8.45
CA ALA A 327 14.72 -16.53 -8.40
C ALA A 327 14.79 -14.98 -8.45
N ASN A 328 15.70 -14.44 -7.64
CA ASN A 328 16.04 -13.01 -7.68
C ASN A 328 16.51 -12.63 -9.09
N TYR A 329 16.13 -11.44 -9.53
CA TYR A 329 16.57 -10.88 -10.82
C TYR A 329 17.96 -10.23 -10.74
N TRP A 330 18.46 -9.98 -9.52
CA TRP A 330 19.83 -9.60 -9.25
C TRP A 330 20.69 -10.82 -8.91
N HIS A 331 22.01 -10.68 -9.03
CA HIS A 331 22.96 -11.75 -8.71
C HIS A 331 23.72 -11.46 -7.41
N GLY A 332 24.00 -12.53 -6.65
CA GLY A 332 24.66 -12.47 -5.35
C GLY A 332 23.81 -11.83 -4.24
N ASP A 333 24.22 -12.06 -3.00
CA ASP A 333 23.58 -11.51 -1.80
C ASP A 333 23.79 -10.00 -1.67
N LEU A 334 22.91 -9.32 -0.93
CA LEU A 334 22.91 -7.87 -0.75
C LEU A 334 23.86 -7.42 0.38
N GLU A 335 25.04 -8.04 0.43
CA GLU A 335 26.10 -7.75 1.40
C GLU A 335 27.18 -6.88 0.75
N TYR A 336 27.59 -5.81 1.43
CA TYR A 336 28.61 -4.87 0.95
C TYR A 336 29.84 -4.96 1.86
N THR A 337 31.03 -5.16 1.30
CA THR A 337 32.27 -5.34 2.09
C THR A 337 33.08 -4.05 2.25
N TYR A 338 32.46 -2.90 1.97
CA TYR A 338 33.01 -1.56 2.14
C TYR A 338 32.06 -0.69 2.97
N ASP A 339 32.55 0.43 3.51
CA ASP A 339 31.69 1.39 4.21
C ASP A 339 30.81 2.14 3.20
N VAL A 340 29.56 1.68 3.08
CA VAL A 340 28.53 2.25 2.21
C VAL A 340 28.24 3.71 2.59
N GLN A 341 28.19 4.04 3.89
CA GLN A 341 27.87 5.40 4.34
C GLN A 341 28.99 6.39 4.01
N ALA A 342 30.25 5.99 4.21
CA ALA A 342 31.40 6.77 3.78
C ALA A 342 31.43 6.91 2.24
N SER A 343 31.14 5.84 1.49
CA SER A 343 31.16 5.88 0.02
C SER A 343 30.10 6.80 -0.59
N LEU A 344 28.90 6.86 0.01
CA LEU A 344 27.78 7.70 -0.45
C LEU A 344 27.90 9.17 0.01
N SER A 345 28.67 9.45 1.06
CA SER A 345 28.89 10.80 1.59
C SER A 345 30.21 11.45 1.12
N SER A 346 31.15 10.66 0.62
CA SER A 346 32.46 11.15 0.16
C SER A 346 32.37 11.89 -1.18
N PRO A 347 32.84 13.15 -1.27
CA PRO A 347 32.99 13.83 -2.55
C PRO A 347 34.24 13.31 -3.29
N LEU A 348 34.09 12.20 -4.03
CA LEU A 348 35.17 11.52 -4.76
C LEU A 348 35.94 12.39 -5.79
N ALA A 349 35.48 13.62 -6.06
CA ALA A 349 36.17 14.58 -6.92
C ALA A 349 37.40 15.27 -6.29
N ALA A 350 37.64 15.13 -4.97
CA ALA A 350 38.71 15.86 -4.28
C ALA A 350 40.05 15.10 -4.13
N SER A 351 40.03 13.75 -4.13
CA SER A 351 41.12 12.96 -3.52
C SER A 351 42.29 12.62 -4.45
N THR A 352 42.21 12.89 -5.76
CA THR A 352 43.16 12.39 -6.77
C THR A 352 43.99 13.50 -7.44
N LEU A 353 44.13 14.66 -6.80
CA LEU A 353 44.89 15.82 -7.31
C LEU A 353 46.02 16.31 -6.39
N LEU A 354 46.39 15.54 -5.36
CA LEU A 354 47.36 15.93 -4.32
C LEU A 354 48.76 15.29 -4.45
N THR A 355 49.11 14.75 -5.63
CA THR A 355 50.38 14.06 -5.88
C THR A 355 51.13 14.55 -7.13
N LEU A 356 51.14 15.86 -7.37
CA LEU A 356 52.10 16.53 -8.27
C LEU A 356 52.77 17.72 -7.56
N PRO A 357 54.09 17.94 -7.76
CA PRO A 357 54.84 18.98 -7.04
C PRO A 357 54.53 20.39 -7.57
N THR A 358 54.50 21.36 -6.65
CA THR A 358 54.37 22.78 -6.97
C THR A 358 55.67 23.36 -7.54
N PRO A 359 55.55 24.35 -8.43
CA PRO A 359 56.40 25.53 -8.37
C PRO A 359 55.57 26.78 -8.01
N LEU A 360 56.25 27.77 -7.41
CA LEU A 360 55.66 29.05 -7.00
C LEU A 360 55.38 29.93 -8.23
N TYR A 361 54.33 30.75 -8.18
CA TYR A 361 54.47 32.20 -8.35
C TYR A 361 53.26 32.98 -7.81
N LEU A 362 53.52 33.96 -6.95
CA LEU A 362 52.55 34.95 -6.50
C LEU A 362 52.90 36.32 -7.10
N ARG A 363 51.94 36.99 -7.76
CA ARG A 363 51.77 38.46 -7.65
C ARG A 363 50.55 39.01 -8.41
N GLY A 364 49.73 39.76 -7.68
CA GLY A 364 49.09 41.00 -8.14
C GLY A 364 47.89 40.90 -9.09
N LEU A 365 46.72 41.36 -8.63
CA LEU A 365 46.28 42.74 -8.90
C LEU A 365 45.10 43.12 -7.98
N ARG A 366 44.87 44.42 -7.77
CA ARG A 366 43.67 44.97 -7.12
C ARG A 366 42.73 45.54 -8.20
N PRO A 367 41.41 45.60 -7.95
CA PRO A 367 40.44 46.01 -8.97
C PRO A 367 40.52 47.51 -9.28
N ILE A 368 40.21 47.87 -10.53
CA ILE A 368 40.04 49.24 -11.00
C ILE A 368 38.71 49.33 -11.75
N CYS A 369 37.80 50.20 -11.29
CA CYS A 369 36.65 50.65 -12.07
C CYS A 369 37.00 51.99 -12.75
N PRO A 370 36.46 52.24 -13.95
CA PRO A 370 35.76 53.52 -14.18
C PRO A 370 34.44 53.28 -14.99
N PRO A 371 33.73 54.30 -15.52
CA PRO A 371 32.68 55.00 -14.77
C PRO A 371 31.30 55.01 -15.49
N GLY A 372 30.30 55.71 -14.92
CA GLY A 372 28.99 55.96 -15.53
C GLY A 372 29.00 57.03 -16.65
N PRO A 373 27.86 57.68 -16.99
CA PRO A 373 27.00 58.38 -16.01
C PRO A 373 25.47 58.39 -16.32
N LEU A 374 24.74 59.26 -15.59
CA LEU A 374 23.33 59.67 -15.74
C LEU A 374 22.27 58.67 -15.22
N ASN A 375 21.14 59.08 -14.60
CA ASN A 375 20.59 60.43 -14.46
C ASN A 375 20.10 60.75 -13.01
N CYS A 376 19.54 61.96 -12.78
CA CYS A 376 19.51 62.64 -11.48
C CYS A 376 18.46 62.22 -10.41
N ARG A 377 18.75 62.65 -9.17
CA ARG A 377 17.86 62.74 -7.98
C ARG A 377 16.95 64.01 -8.04
N PRO A 378 16.30 64.43 -6.93
CA PRO A 378 15.09 63.92 -6.26
C PRO A 378 13.96 65.00 -6.27
N TRP A 379 12.95 64.94 -5.38
CA TRP A 379 12.48 66.01 -4.47
C TRP A 379 11.14 65.60 -3.80
N CYS A 380 10.62 66.41 -2.88
CA CYS A 380 9.45 66.09 -2.03
C CYS A 380 8.24 67.02 -2.29
N THR A 381 7.15 66.73 -1.57
CA THR A 381 6.04 67.63 -1.14
C THR A 381 4.93 68.06 -2.13
N LEU A 382 3.82 68.44 -1.50
CA LEU A 382 2.52 68.93 -1.99
C LEU A 382 1.53 67.91 -2.63
N ASP A 383 0.21 68.05 -2.51
CA ASP A 383 -0.74 68.31 -1.37
C ASP A 383 -2.11 68.83 -1.91
N HIS A 384 -3.16 68.61 -1.12
CA HIS A 384 -4.49 69.24 -1.08
C HIS A 384 -5.33 69.57 -2.34
N THR A 385 -6.56 69.02 -2.33
CA THR A 385 -7.81 69.82 -2.37
C THR A 385 -8.91 69.01 -1.64
N PHE A 386 -9.46 69.42 -0.48
CA PHE A 386 -10.50 70.45 -0.20
C PHE A 386 -11.86 70.21 -0.90
N ARG A 387 -13.05 70.38 -0.27
CA ARG A 387 -13.50 70.49 1.15
C ARG A 387 -15.07 70.51 1.16
N ARG A 388 -15.73 70.29 2.32
CA ARG A 388 -17.11 70.76 2.78
C ARG A 388 -18.18 71.09 1.71
N GLN A 389 -19.47 70.72 1.80
CA GLN A 389 -20.41 70.58 2.95
C GLN A 389 -21.63 69.70 2.46
N VAL A 390 -22.90 69.66 2.93
CA VAL A 390 -23.74 70.45 3.87
C VAL A 390 -24.94 69.61 4.41
N LEU A 391 -25.40 69.91 5.64
CA LEU A 391 -26.72 69.67 6.31
C LEU A 391 -27.47 68.31 6.34
N ASP A 392 -28.12 68.12 7.50
CA ASP A 392 -29.19 67.19 7.87
C ASP A 392 -30.55 67.45 7.17
N VAL A 393 -31.50 66.51 7.30
CA VAL A 393 -32.81 66.69 8.02
C VAL A 393 -33.79 65.52 7.73
N HIS A 394 -34.56 65.12 8.77
CA HIS A 394 -35.63 64.10 8.81
C HIS A 394 -35.23 62.61 8.62
N GLY A 395 -35.85 61.65 9.31
CA GLY A 395 -36.81 61.77 10.42
C GLY A 395 -37.65 60.50 10.66
N SER A 396 -37.97 60.19 11.92
CA SER A 396 -38.73 59.01 12.42
C SER A 396 -38.02 57.64 12.25
N SER A 397 -38.07 56.68 13.19
CA SER A 397 -38.57 56.71 14.58
C SER A 397 -37.82 55.71 15.49
N THR A 398 -37.47 56.14 16.70
CA THR A 398 -36.98 55.34 17.85
C THR A 398 -38.13 54.66 18.62
N PRO A 399 -37.90 53.82 19.66
CA PRO A 399 -36.66 53.18 20.14
C PRO A 399 -36.78 51.63 20.29
N PRO A 400 -35.70 50.90 20.65
CA PRO A 400 -35.83 49.56 21.24
C PRO A 400 -36.43 49.64 22.65
N LEU A 401 -37.34 48.72 23.00
CA LEU A 401 -37.92 48.62 24.35
C LEU A 401 -37.76 47.21 24.91
N ALA A 402 -37.49 47.12 26.21
CA ALA A 402 -36.98 45.92 26.85
C ALA A 402 -38.06 44.93 27.34
N ALA A 403 -37.63 43.69 27.54
CA ALA A 403 -38.06 42.77 28.60
C ALA A 403 -39.51 42.88 29.11
N ARG A 404 -40.43 42.13 28.49
CA ARG A 404 -41.64 41.59 29.14
C ARG A 404 -42.10 40.31 28.44
N LEU A 405 -42.71 39.40 29.20
CA LEU A 405 -43.17 38.04 28.84
C LEU A 405 -42.19 36.86 29.08
N ILE A 406 -41.53 36.86 30.24
CA ILE A 406 -41.42 35.62 31.04
C ILE A 406 -42.29 35.87 32.28
N GLY A 407 -43.38 35.11 32.42
CA GLY A 407 -44.48 35.49 33.32
C GLY A 407 -45.56 34.41 33.50
N THR A 408 -45.19 33.14 33.37
CA THR A 408 -46.00 31.98 33.77
C THR A 408 -45.15 31.12 34.71
N ASN A 409 -45.80 30.50 35.70
CA ASN A 409 -45.13 29.95 36.88
C ASN A 409 -45.31 28.43 36.94
N GLU A 410 -44.44 27.69 36.26
CA GLU A 410 -44.40 26.22 36.30
C GLU A 410 -42.95 25.71 36.34
N ARG A 411 -42.70 24.70 37.19
CA ARG A 411 -41.38 24.12 37.40
C ARG A 411 -41.14 22.97 36.42
N ALA A 412 -40.60 23.27 35.24
CA ALA A 412 -40.17 22.22 34.30
C ALA A 412 -38.90 21.48 34.82
N PRO A 413 -38.87 20.14 34.82
CA PRO A 413 -37.72 19.37 35.33
C PRO A 413 -36.46 19.47 34.44
N PHE A 414 -36.62 19.87 33.18
CA PHE A 414 -35.56 19.89 32.17
C PHE A 414 -34.38 20.84 32.45
N SER A 415 -34.50 21.78 33.40
CA SER A 415 -33.39 22.67 33.79
C SER A 415 -32.15 21.90 34.25
N SER A 416 -32.33 20.79 34.97
CA SER A 416 -31.22 20.02 35.55
C SER A 416 -30.46 19.22 34.49
N LEU A 417 -31.18 18.55 33.59
CA LEU A 417 -30.59 17.73 32.53
C LEU A 417 -29.79 18.60 31.53
N PHE A 418 -30.30 19.78 31.20
CA PHE A 418 -29.63 20.70 30.27
C PHE A 418 -28.33 21.30 30.87
N GLN A 419 -28.32 21.60 32.18
CA GLN A 419 -27.12 22.05 32.90
C GLN A 419 -26.06 20.94 33.02
N LEU A 420 -26.47 19.67 33.15
CA LEU A 420 -25.55 18.53 33.26
C LEU A 420 -24.77 18.29 31.95
N LEU A 421 -25.39 18.59 30.80
CA LEU A 421 -24.84 18.27 29.47
C LEU A 421 -24.05 19.43 28.81
N PHE A 422 -24.35 20.69 29.12
CA PHE A 422 -23.77 21.86 28.41
C PHE A 422 -23.29 23.00 29.34
N PRO A 423 -22.26 22.79 30.18
CA PRO A 423 -21.83 23.77 31.20
C PRO A 423 -21.10 25.03 30.69
N THR A 424 -20.82 25.14 29.39
CA THR A 424 -19.91 26.17 28.83
C THR A 424 -20.57 27.31 28.03
N PHE A 425 -21.90 27.30 27.85
CA PHE A 425 -22.61 28.29 27.00
C PHE A 425 -23.51 29.27 27.78
N MET A 426 -22.91 30.08 28.67
CA MET A 426 -23.48 31.35 29.14
C MET A 426 -22.33 32.28 29.63
N PRO A 427 -22.29 33.57 29.26
CA PRO A 427 -21.31 34.50 29.80
C PRO A 427 -21.61 34.82 31.28
N ARG A 428 -20.59 34.76 32.14
CA ARG A 428 -20.71 35.20 33.54
C ARG A 428 -21.02 36.71 33.58
N ARG A 429 -22.03 37.10 34.36
CA ARG A 429 -22.21 38.51 34.75
C ARG A 429 -21.04 38.95 35.64
N PRO A 430 -20.53 40.19 35.49
CA PRO A 430 -19.67 40.80 36.49
C PRO A 430 -20.55 41.44 37.57
N ASP A 431 -20.51 40.90 38.79
CA ASP A 431 -20.89 41.70 39.97
C ASP A 431 -19.74 42.64 40.34
N ARG A 432 -20.10 43.78 40.90
CA ARG A 432 -19.17 44.81 41.37
C ARG A 432 -19.63 45.34 42.72
N ASP A 433 -18.66 45.92 43.43
CA ASP A 433 -18.83 46.84 44.56
C ASP A 433 -19.46 46.25 45.84
N GLN A 434 -18.60 45.83 46.78
CA GLN A 434 -18.56 46.49 48.10
C GLN A 434 -17.18 46.37 48.76
N GLU A 435 -16.89 47.30 49.68
CA GLU A 435 -15.53 47.68 50.10
C GLU A 435 -15.21 47.40 51.58
N VAL A 436 -13.92 47.13 51.84
CA VAL A 436 -13.08 47.64 52.95
C VAL A 436 -13.50 47.47 54.43
N HIS A 437 -12.62 46.83 55.23
CA HIS A 437 -12.05 47.31 56.51
C HIS A 437 -10.93 46.34 56.97
N LEU A 438 -9.64 46.72 57.03
CA LEU A 438 -8.88 47.45 58.08
C LEU A 438 -8.24 46.59 59.21
N LEU A 439 -6.93 46.33 59.03
CA LEU A 439 -5.79 46.31 60.00
C LEU A 439 -6.02 45.98 61.51
N ARG A 440 -5.28 44.98 62.04
CA ARG A 440 -4.19 45.20 63.05
C ARG A 440 -3.37 43.96 63.52
N ASP A 441 -2.05 44.13 63.47
CA ASP A 441 -0.92 43.81 64.39
C ASP A 441 -0.91 42.69 65.47
N HIS A 442 0.29 42.09 65.65
CA HIS A 442 0.82 41.25 66.78
C HIS A 442 0.16 39.87 67.05
N GLU A 443 0.85 38.79 67.48
CA GLU A 443 2.25 38.59 67.94
C GLU A 443 2.85 37.18 67.61
N ARG A 444 4.04 36.83 68.15
CA ARG A 444 4.88 35.61 67.93
C ARG A 444 5.06 34.82 69.27
N PRO A 445 5.86 33.71 69.46
CA PRO A 445 6.90 33.09 68.60
C PRO A 445 7.12 31.54 68.58
N SER A 446 7.98 31.08 67.66
CA SER A 446 8.85 29.87 67.71
C SER A 446 8.17 28.48 67.55
N THR A 447 8.81 27.41 67.02
CA THR A 447 10.22 26.97 67.11
C THR A 447 11.00 26.71 65.79
N ARG A 448 12.28 26.33 65.94
CA ARG A 448 13.45 26.45 65.04
C ARG A 448 13.58 25.53 63.80
N SER A 449 14.38 26.01 62.84
CA SER A 449 15.09 25.33 61.71
C SER A 449 16.57 25.01 62.12
N PRO A 450 17.61 24.85 61.25
CA PRO A 450 17.76 24.50 59.81
C PRO A 450 18.90 23.44 59.54
N VAL A 451 19.47 23.39 58.30
CA VAL A 451 20.60 22.54 57.82
C VAL A 451 21.52 23.38 56.89
N PRO A 452 22.87 23.44 57.09
CA PRO A 452 23.89 22.78 56.23
C PRO A 452 25.08 22.18 57.09
N THR A 453 26.35 21.91 56.73
CA THR A 453 27.32 22.29 55.64
C THR A 453 28.43 21.22 55.39
N ASP A 454 28.86 21.11 54.12
CA ASP A 454 30.22 21.06 53.52
C ASP A 454 31.41 20.16 53.98
N ASP A 455 32.10 19.62 52.96
CA ASP A 455 33.54 19.31 52.74
C ASP A 455 34.50 18.83 53.85
N THR A 456 35.20 17.70 53.60
CA THR A 456 36.66 17.70 53.27
C THR A 456 37.23 16.31 52.84
N THR A 457 38.45 16.34 52.27
CA THR A 457 39.23 15.22 51.70
C THR A 457 39.86 14.24 52.72
N CYS A 458 40.19 12.99 52.32
CA CYS A 458 41.60 12.53 52.06
C CYS A 458 41.82 10.98 52.00
N SER A 459 42.50 10.53 50.94
CA SER A 459 43.40 9.36 50.76
C SER A 459 43.45 8.14 51.71
N ARG A 460 43.38 6.91 51.14
CA ARG A 460 44.48 5.87 51.18
C ARG A 460 44.11 4.52 50.52
N GLU A 461 45.05 3.91 49.79
CA GLU A 461 45.13 2.43 49.62
C GLU A 461 45.85 1.79 50.84
N PRO A 462 45.77 0.45 51.04
CA PRO A 462 46.86 -0.40 50.53
C PRO A 462 46.51 -1.85 50.10
N ARG A 463 47.02 -2.26 48.92
CA ARG A 463 47.81 -3.49 48.62
C ARG A 463 47.57 -4.83 49.37
N VAL A 464 47.46 -5.92 48.55
CA VAL A 464 48.21 -7.22 48.62
C VAL A 464 47.75 -8.24 49.71
N LYS A 465 47.53 -9.56 49.48
CA LYS A 465 48.47 -10.61 48.98
C LYS A 465 47.81 -12.01 48.74
N SER A 466 48.15 -12.71 47.65
CA SER A 466 48.39 -14.20 47.52
C SER A 466 47.27 -15.23 47.90
N ASN A 467 47.31 -16.55 47.56
CA ASN A 467 48.36 -17.41 46.97
C ASN A 467 47.81 -18.74 46.35
N SER A 468 48.55 -19.39 45.43
CA SER A 468 48.71 -20.87 45.18
C SER A 468 47.48 -21.84 45.02
N SER A 469 47.48 -22.95 44.25
CA SER A 469 48.47 -23.57 43.30
C SER A 469 47.96 -24.87 42.61
N SER A 470 48.32 -25.10 41.32
CA SER A 470 48.55 -26.42 40.63
C SER A 470 47.37 -27.44 40.48
N VAL A 471 47.33 -28.48 39.61
CA VAL A 471 48.36 -29.32 38.91
C VAL A 471 47.85 -29.85 37.53
N GLY A 472 48.72 -29.92 36.49
CA GLY A 472 48.78 -30.95 35.41
C GLY A 472 47.67 -31.08 34.34
N THR A 473 47.88 -31.71 33.16
CA THR A 473 49.12 -32.24 32.52
C THR A 473 48.97 -32.58 31.01
N ARG A 474 50.01 -32.26 30.20
CA ARG A 474 50.54 -32.95 28.97
C ARG A 474 49.75 -33.04 27.64
N GLY A 475 50.49 -32.94 26.51
CA GLY A 475 50.11 -33.35 25.14
C GLY A 475 50.39 -32.31 24.03
N ALA A 476 51.65 -31.99 23.67
CA ALA A 476 52.47 -32.66 22.63
C ALA A 476 51.88 -32.56 21.19
N SER A 477 52.32 -31.67 20.26
CA SER A 477 53.64 -31.43 19.60
C SER A 477 53.77 -32.14 18.23
N THR A 478 53.50 -31.48 17.09
CA THR A 478 54.43 -30.78 16.16
C THR A 478 55.02 -31.61 14.98
N SER A 479 54.67 -31.18 13.75
CA SER A 479 55.48 -31.06 12.50
C SER A 479 56.40 -32.19 11.99
N HIS A 480 56.36 -32.44 10.67
CA HIS A 480 57.55 -32.76 9.84
C HIS A 480 57.37 -32.31 8.37
N GLN A 481 58.48 -32.11 7.65
CA GLN A 481 58.58 -31.79 6.20
C GLN A 481 59.16 -32.99 5.40
N ILE A 482 59.61 -32.74 4.14
CA ILE A 482 60.44 -33.59 3.21
C ILE A 482 59.63 -34.38 2.16
N ALA A 483 60.02 -34.55 0.88
CA ALA A 483 60.81 -33.75 -0.09
C ALA A 483 60.72 -34.33 -1.54
N ALA A 484 61.09 -33.51 -2.54
CA ALA A 484 61.56 -33.72 -3.93
C ALA A 484 61.53 -35.09 -4.69
N SER A 485 61.04 -35.06 -5.94
CA SER A 485 61.56 -35.70 -7.19
C SER A 485 60.81 -35.02 -8.39
N ASP A 486 61.40 -34.60 -9.51
CA ASP A 486 62.05 -35.33 -10.64
C ASP A 486 61.04 -36.17 -11.48
N THR A 487 60.98 -36.14 -12.82
CA THR A 487 61.91 -35.60 -13.87
C THR A 487 61.19 -35.30 -15.22
N ASP A 488 61.94 -34.67 -16.16
CA ASP A 488 61.75 -34.63 -17.63
C ASP A 488 60.57 -33.83 -18.26
N GLY A 489 60.71 -33.22 -19.46
CA GLY A 489 61.94 -32.95 -20.24
C GLY A 489 61.79 -33.04 -21.75
N ASN A 490 61.66 -31.90 -22.46
CA ASN A 490 62.36 -31.68 -23.74
C ASN A 490 62.35 -30.22 -24.20
N SER A 491 63.42 -29.80 -24.87
CA SER A 491 63.53 -28.51 -25.57
C SER A 491 64.01 -28.74 -27.00
N PHE A 492 63.49 -27.99 -27.97
CA PHE A 492 64.16 -27.80 -29.25
C PHE A 492 63.99 -26.36 -29.73
N SER A 493 64.98 -25.88 -30.49
CA SER A 493 65.19 -24.48 -30.86
C SER A 493 65.22 -24.32 -32.39
N ASP A 494 65.69 -23.15 -32.83
CA ASP A 494 66.16 -22.82 -34.18
C ASP A 494 65.06 -22.37 -35.16
N ASP A 495 65.32 -21.49 -36.15
CA ASP A 495 66.05 -20.21 -36.16
C ASP A 495 65.59 -19.40 -37.41
N GLU A 496 66.03 -18.14 -37.55
CA GLU A 496 65.83 -17.23 -38.70
C GLU A 496 64.37 -16.80 -39.02
N GLY A 497 64.09 -15.63 -39.60
CA GLY A 497 64.94 -14.46 -39.87
C GLY A 497 64.42 -13.60 -41.04
N LYS A 498 64.50 -12.25 -40.91
CA LYS A 498 64.19 -11.20 -41.93
C LYS A 498 62.70 -11.04 -42.29
N ASP A 499 62.17 -9.86 -42.66
CA ASP A 499 62.58 -8.44 -42.63
C ASP A 499 61.30 -7.58 -42.79
N SER A 500 61.19 -6.25 -42.55
CA SER A 500 62.13 -5.21 -42.12
C SER A 500 61.39 -4.13 -41.27
N SER A 501 62.06 -3.37 -40.39
CA SER A 501 62.41 -1.93 -40.53
C SER A 501 61.82 -1.12 -41.73
N SER A 502 61.65 0.21 -41.70
CA SER A 502 62.04 1.27 -40.73
C SER A 502 61.03 2.44 -40.74
N TRP A 503 61.09 3.31 -39.72
CA TRP A 503 60.52 4.66 -39.72
C TRP A 503 61.32 5.62 -40.62
N LEU A 504 60.71 6.73 -41.06
CA LEU A 504 61.14 8.13 -40.77
C LEU A 504 60.16 9.19 -41.33
N GLU A 505 60.08 10.32 -40.63
CA GLU A 505 59.74 11.73 -41.01
C GLU A 505 58.80 12.02 -42.20
N LEU A 506 57.64 12.68 -42.00
CA LEU A 506 57.40 14.12 -41.69
C LEU A 506 57.67 15.08 -42.86
N ASP A 507 56.61 15.71 -43.37
CA ASP A 507 56.60 17.16 -43.63
C ASP A 507 55.16 17.73 -43.68
N GLU A 508 55.01 19.06 -43.67
CA GLU A 508 53.75 19.78 -43.40
C GLU A 508 52.83 20.00 -44.63
N MET A 509 51.50 20.20 -44.42
CA MET A 509 50.74 21.34 -44.98
C MET A 509 49.25 21.45 -44.54
N ASP A 510 48.91 22.66 -44.07
CA ASP A 510 47.64 23.44 -44.14
C ASP A 510 46.26 22.89 -43.63
N PRO A 511 45.44 23.66 -42.86
CA PRO A 511 44.19 23.16 -42.28
C PRO A 511 42.90 23.97 -42.61
N GLU A 512 42.15 23.62 -43.67
CA GLU A 512 40.73 24.05 -43.76
C GLU A 512 39.81 23.11 -44.59
N SER A 513 38.81 22.47 -43.95
CA SER A 513 37.48 22.11 -44.53
C SER A 513 36.62 21.14 -43.67
N ALA A 514 35.93 21.64 -42.64
CA ALA A 514 34.94 20.81 -41.89
C ALA A 514 33.78 21.59 -41.22
N ARG A 515 33.11 22.50 -41.95
CA ARG A 515 31.92 23.20 -41.41
C ARG A 515 30.73 22.24 -41.24
N ARG A 516 30.44 21.82 -40.00
CA ARG A 516 29.17 21.15 -39.65
C ARG A 516 28.11 22.21 -39.27
N PRO A 517 26.84 22.06 -39.68
CA PRO A 517 25.76 22.96 -39.25
C PRO A 517 25.38 22.70 -37.79
N ALA A 518 25.03 23.77 -37.06
CA ALA A 518 24.53 23.67 -35.69
C ALA A 518 23.02 23.42 -35.65
N PHE A 519 22.54 22.63 -34.68
CA PHE A 519 21.12 22.51 -34.36
C PHE A 519 20.81 23.09 -32.98
N HIS A 520 19.64 23.71 -32.87
CA HIS A 520 19.24 24.49 -31.70
C HIS A 520 18.95 23.63 -30.46
N ARG A 521 19.17 24.23 -29.29
CA ARG A 521 18.81 23.72 -27.97
C ARG A 521 17.85 24.71 -27.31
N PRO A 522 16.62 24.33 -26.96
CA PRO A 522 15.78 25.12 -26.07
C PRO A 522 16.40 25.12 -24.66
N THR A 523 16.63 26.30 -24.10
CA THR A 523 17.01 26.48 -22.70
C THR A 523 15.86 27.13 -21.96
N ASP A 524 15.23 26.41 -21.03
CA ASP A 524 14.61 27.04 -19.87
C ASP A 524 14.60 26.06 -18.69
N GLY A 525 14.89 26.58 -17.50
CA GLY A 525 15.21 25.74 -16.34
C GLY A 525 15.77 26.56 -15.20
N ARG A 526 14.95 27.45 -14.62
CA ARG A 526 15.34 28.28 -13.48
C ARG A 526 15.65 27.43 -12.25
N SER A 527 16.82 27.64 -11.66
CA SER A 527 17.29 26.96 -10.46
C SER A 527 16.57 27.45 -9.20
N GLY A 528 16.08 26.51 -8.40
CA GLY A 528 15.56 26.75 -7.05
C GLY A 528 16.33 25.91 -6.02
N THR A 529 17.39 26.46 -5.45
CA THR A 529 18.20 25.81 -4.39
C THR A 529 17.59 26.05 -3.00
N PRO A 530 17.31 25.02 -2.20
CA PRO A 530 17.05 25.16 -0.77
C PRO A 530 18.35 25.39 0.01
N LEU A 531 18.25 26.07 1.17
CA LEU A 531 19.37 26.36 2.06
C LEU A 531 19.54 25.29 3.16
N LEU A 532 20.72 25.27 3.77
CA LEU A 532 21.16 24.28 4.75
C LEU A 532 20.81 24.68 6.21
N HIS A 533 20.73 23.65 7.06
CA HIS A 533 21.16 23.61 8.47
C HIS A 533 20.16 23.91 9.62
N LYS A 534 19.88 22.86 10.42
CA LYS A 534 19.96 22.90 11.90
C LYS A 534 20.14 21.46 12.49
N GLN A 535 20.56 21.34 13.75
CA GLN A 535 21.07 20.10 14.37
C GLN A 535 20.22 19.61 15.57
N GLN A 536 20.10 18.27 15.73
CA GLN A 536 20.10 17.42 16.97
C GLN A 536 19.26 17.81 18.23
N PRO A 537 19.13 16.93 19.28
CA PRO A 537 19.66 15.56 19.47
C PRO A 537 18.65 14.44 19.86
N ASP A 538 19.16 13.21 19.70
CA ASP A 538 19.00 11.88 20.36
C ASP A 538 18.07 11.66 21.59
N GLU A 539 17.47 10.45 21.68
CA GLU A 539 17.35 9.65 22.94
C GLU A 539 17.08 8.13 22.67
N GLU A 540 17.06 7.26 23.70
CA GLU A 540 17.41 5.81 23.59
C GLU A 540 16.28 4.73 23.50
N ARG A 541 16.75 3.46 23.31
CA ARG A 541 16.25 2.15 23.82
C ARG A 541 15.17 1.32 23.07
N GLY A 542 15.66 0.26 22.41
CA GLY A 542 15.64 -1.08 23.03
C GLY A 542 14.55 -2.10 22.61
N ARG A 543 14.97 -3.26 22.06
CA ARG A 543 14.11 -4.47 21.91
C ARG A 543 14.94 -5.75 21.74
N ALA A 544 14.36 -6.90 22.08
CA ALA A 544 14.94 -8.24 21.90
C ALA A 544 13.82 -9.29 21.63
N GLY A 545 14.20 -10.51 21.23
CA GLY A 545 13.35 -11.71 21.35
C GLY A 545 12.75 -12.30 20.05
N SER A 546 13.33 -13.45 19.68
CA SER A 546 12.85 -14.58 18.84
C SER A 546 11.42 -15.11 19.15
N GLY A 547 10.79 -16.02 18.37
CA GLY A 547 11.21 -16.76 17.17
C GLY A 547 10.17 -17.84 16.69
N ARG A 548 10.64 -18.80 15.87
CA ARG A 548 10.09 -20.11 15.34
C ARG A 548 8.79 -20.74 15.96
N SER A 549 8.02 -21.65 15.33
CA SER A 549 8.19 -22.55 14.14
C SER A 549 6.86 -23.29 13.76
N SER A 550 6.84 -24.09 12.66
CA SER A 550 6.05 -25.35 12.48
C SER A 550 4.50 -25.24 12.36
N ASP A 551 3.70 -26.15 11.78
CA ASP A 551 3.76 -27.07 10.59
C ASP A 551 2.29 -27.49 10.24
N GLY A 552 2.01 -28.18 9.12
CA GLY A 552 0.80 -29.03 9.00
C GLY A 552 -0.01 -29.03 7.68
N ASP A 553 -0.04 -30.19 7.02
CA ASP A 553 -0.76 -30.67 5.81
C ASP A 553 -2.32 -30.49 5.77
N GLY A 554 -3.01 -30.75 4.63
CA GLY A 554 -4.48 -30.59 4.55
C GLY A 554 -5.34 -31.05 3.35
N ARG A 555 -4.82 -31.44 2.17
CA ARG A 555 -5.49 -32.17 1.04
C ARG A 555 -6.88 -31.76 0.42
N ARG A 556 -6.91 -31.85 -0.94
CA ARG A 556 -7.94 -32.49 -1.85
C ARG A 556 -9.19 -31.75 -2.43
N THR A 557 -9.20 -31.70 -3.79
CA THR A 557 -10.29 -32.05 -4.78
C THR A 557 -11.62 -31.25 -4.89
N SER A 558 -12.28 -31.12 -6.05
CA SER A 558 -11.94 -31.37 -7.49
C SER A 558 -13.07 -30.95 -8.46
N HIS A 559 -12.73 -30.46 -9.67
CA HIS A 559 -13.56 -30.37 -10.92
C HIS A 559 -14.90 -29.60 -10.90
N GLY A 560 -15.39 -29.00 -12.00
CA GLY A 560 -14.79 -28.78 -13.34
C GLY A 560 -15.86 -28.52 -14.43
N SER A 561 -15.42 -28.11 -15.64
CA SER A 561 -16.20 -28.04 -16.91
C SER A 561 -17.31 -26.96 -17.04
N SER A 562 -17.62 -26.36 -18.21
CA SER A 562 -16.87 -25.89 -19.41
C SER A 562 -17.88 -25.35 -20.46
N ARG A 563 -17.41 -24.52 -21.42
CA ARG A 563 -18.03 -24.23 -22.75
C ARG A 563 -19.37 -23.44 -22.78
N ASP A 564 -19.71 -22.66 -23.81
CA ASP A 564 -18.96 -22.04 -24.94
C ASP A 564 -19.82 -20.87 -25.53
N GLY A 565 -19.29 -20.03 -26.43
CA GLY A 565 -20.12 -19.18 -27.32
C GLY A 565 -19.73 -17.69 -27.46
N SER A 566 -18.98 -17.36 -28.51
CA SER A 566 -18.82 -16.00 -29.10
C SER A 566 -19.95 -15.71 -30.13
N PRO A 567 -20.09 -14.53 -30.82
CA PRO A 567 -19.14 -13.41 -30.96
C PRO A 567 -19.70 -11.95 -30.98
N TYR A 568 -18.76 -10.99 -31.15
CA TYR A 568 -18.90 -9.57 -31.54
C TYR A 568 -19.65 -8.58 -30.61
N HIS A 569 -18.86 -7.72 -29.92
CA HIS A 569 -18.89 -6.27 -30.21
C HIS A 569 -17.76 -5.45 -29.56
N ARG A 570 -17.09 -4.62 -30.39
CA ARG A 570 -16.52 -3.29 -30.07
C ARG A 570 -15.56 -3.19 -28.86
N GLU A 571 -14.27 -3.38 -29.13
CA GLU A 571 -13.21 -2.91 -28.22
C GLU A 571 -13.27 -1.39 -28.00
N MET A 572 -12.92 -0.97 -26.78
CA MET A 572 -12.72 0.42 -26.39
C MET A 572 -11.35 0.52 -25.71
N LEU A 573 -10.53 1.50 -26.10
CA LEU A 573 -9.12 1.60 -25.70
C LEU A 573 -8.96 1.95 -24.21
N GLU A 574 -8.98 0.94 -23.34
CA GLU A 574 -8.55 1.09 -21.94
C GLU A 574 -7.07 0.75 -21.78
N ARG A 575 -6.25 1.74 -21.42
CA ARG A 575 -4.85 1.55 -21.04
C ARG A 575 -4.77 0.82 -19.69
N PRO A 576 -3.97 -0.25 -19.53
CA PRO A 576 -3.93 -1.01 -18.27
C PRO A 576 -3.37 -0.18 -17.11
N SER A 577 -4.17 -0.02 -16.05
CA SER A 577 -3.80 0.79 -14.88
C SER A 577 -2.96 0.00 -13.87
N PHE A 578 -1.67 0.35 -13.74
CA PHE A 578 -0.73 -0.30 -12.83
C PHE A 578 -1.15 -0.23 -11.34
N SER A 579 -1.37 -1.41 -10.75
CA SER A 579 -1.66 -1.62 -9.33
C SER A 579 -1.59 -3.13 -9.03
N ARG A 580 -0.87 -3.66 -8.02
CA ARG A 580 -0.05 -3.02 -6.98
C ARG A 580 1.06 -3.94 -6.43
N ARG A 581 2.12 -3.28 -5.95
CA ARG A 581 2.82 -3.50 -4.67
C ARG A 581 2.25 -4.65 -3.80
N SER A 582 2.92 -5.80 -3.80
CA SER A 582 2.64 -6.94 -2.93
C SER A 582 3.61 -6.93 -1.74
N THR A 583 3.20 -6.40 -0.59
CA THR A 583 4.03 -6.42 0.62
C THR A 583 4.14 -7.85 1.17
N MET A 584 5.28 -8.50 0.96
CA MET A 584 5.65 -9.64 1.80
C MET A 584 5.73 -9.17 3.26
N ARG A 585 5.19 -9.97 4.19
CA ARG A 585 5.62 -9.93 5.59
C ARG A 585 6.17 -11.27 6.00
N SER A 586 7.49 -11.31 6.20
CA SER A 586 8.13 -12.31 7.04
C SER A 586 7.46 -12.35 8.42
N ARG A 587 7.22 -13.55 8.98
CA ARG A 587 6.87 -13.72 10.40
C ARG A 587 8.00 -13.14 11.25
N SER A 588 7.81 -11.93 11.75
CA SER A 588 8.69 -11.27 12.71
C SER A 588 7.95 -11.17 14.06
N PRO A 589 8.67 -11.15 15.20
CA PRO A 589 8.04 -10.99 16.53
C PRO A 589 7.19 -9.71 16.68
N LEU A 590 7.37 -8.75 15.76
CA LEU A 590 6.59 -7.51 15.69
C LEU A 590 5.17 -7.69 15.12
N SER A 591 4.90 -8.72 14.28
CA SER A 591 3.60 -8.83 13.60
C SER A 591 2.45 -9.20 14.55
N GLY A 592 2.70 -10.05 15.55
CA GLY A 592 1.70 -10.36 16.60
C GLY A 592 1.40 -9.16 17.51
N VAL A 593 2.40 -8.32 17.76
CA VAL A 593 2.23 -7.06 18.53
C VAL A 593 1.45 -6.02 17.71
N ALA A 594 1.64 -5.99 16.39
CA ALA A 594 0.83 -5.16 15.51
C ALA A 594 -0.65 -5.61 15.47
N ALA A 595 -0.90 -6.91 15.30
CA ALA A 595 -2.24 -7.50 15.24
C ALA A 595 -3.02 -7.28 16.55
N THR A 596 -2.45 -7.67 17.69
CA THR A 596 -3.05 -7.40 19.02
C THR A 596 -3.28 -5.91 19.29
N SER A 597 -2.44 -5.00 18.77
CA SER A 597 -2.70 -3.55 18.85
C SER A 597 -3.88 -3.08 17.97
N SER A 598 -4.11 -3.74 16.83
CA SER A 598 -5.25 -3.50 15.94
C SER A 598 -6.54 -4.02 16.57
N THR A 599 -6.52 -5.25 17.08
CA THR A 599 -7.62 -5.86 17.85
C THR A 599 -7.98 -5.01 19.07
N ARG A 600 -6.99 -4.53 19.85
CA ARG A 600 -7.24 -3.60 20.97
C ARG A 600 -7.90 -2.29 20.51
N LYS A 601 -7.47 -1.68 19.39
CA LYS A 601 -8.10 -0.49 18.80
C LYS A 601 -9.55 -0.77 18.36
N LYS A 602 -9.81 -1.91 17.69
CA LYS A 602 -11.15 -2.38 17.29
C LYS A 602 -12.10 -2.40 18.49
N TYR A 603 -11.68 -3.00 19.60
CA TYR A 603 -12.46 -3.02 20.85
C TYR A 603 -12.57 -1.64 21.53
N THR A 604 -11.52 -0.81 21.55
CA THR A 604 -11.60 0.54 22.14
C THR A 604 -12.62 1.41 21.41
N TYR A 605 -12.66 1.36 20.07
CA TYR A 605 -13.67 2.07 19.29
C TYR A 605 -15.07 1.46 19.47
N ALA A 606 -15.20 0.13 19.47
CA ALA A 606 -16.50 -0.52 19.69
C ALA A 606 -17.10 -0.16 21.07
N ALA A 607 -16.31 -0.16 22.13
CA ALA A 607 -16.75 0.24 23.47
C ALA A 607 -17.14 1.74 23.53
N PHE A 608 -16.37 2.61 22.88
CA PHE A 608 -16.70 4.04 22.78
C PHE A 608 -18.03 4.27 22.05
N PHE A 609 -18.20 3.68 20.85
CA PHE A 609 -19.43 3.84 20.08
C PHE A 609 -20.64 3.13 20.73
N LEU A 610 -20.42 2.06 21.49
CA LEU A 610 -21.47 1.49 22.34
C LEU A 610 -21.96 2.52 23.37
N VAL A 611 -21.07 3.10 24.19
CA VAL A 611 -21.46 4.10 25.20
C VAL A 611 -22.17 5.30 24.57
N VAL A 612 -21.66 5.81 23.44
CA VAL A 612 -22.32 6.91 22.70
C VAL A 612 -23.70 6.48 22.19
N SER A 613 -23.85 5.27 21.65
CA SER A 613 -25.14 4.76 21.17
C SER A 613 -26.17 4.59 22.30
N LEU A 614 -25.77 4.08 23.46
CA LEU A 614 -26.68 3.87 24.60
C LEU A 614 -27.22 5.20 25.16
N ILE A 615 -26.35 6.20 25.30
CA ILE A 615 -26.74 7.55 25.75
C ILE A 615 -27.64 8.21 24.70
N ALA A 616 -27.26 8.16 23.43
CA ALA A 616 -28.03 8.79 22.35
C ALA A 616 -29.40 8.12 22.15
N PHE A 617 -29.51 6.80 22.35
CA PHE A 617 -30.79 6.08 22.30
C PHE A 617 -31.71 6.50 23.46
N CYS A 618 -31.21 6.52 24.70
CA CYS A 618 -31.96 6.99 25.87
C CYS A 618 -32.49 8.43 25.66
N VAL A 619 -31.62 9.35 25.21
CA VAL A 619 -32.05 10.74 24.91
C VAL A 619 -33.06 10.78 23.76
N GLN A 620 -32.95 9.89 22.76
CA GLN A 620 -33.92 9.79 21.67
C GLN A 620 -35.28 9.26 22.17
N THR A 621 -35.32 8.17 22.95
CA THR A 621 -36.58 7.55 23.39
C THR A 621 -37.38 8.50 24.25
N GLU A 622 -36.74 9.13 25.25
CA GLU A 622 -37.44 10.03 26.16
C GLU A 622 -37.98 11.27 25.45
N LEU A 623 -37.18 11.88 24.57
CA LEU A 623 -37.68 13.00 23.75
C LEU A 623 -38.81 12.56 22.81
N SER A 624 -38.71 11.38 22.19
CA SER A 624 -39.73 10.88 21.26
C SER A 624 -41.03 10.52 21.97
N ALA A 625 -40.97 9.97 23.18
CA ALA A 625 -42.12 9.70 24.04
C ALA A 625 -42.80 11.01 24.48
N TYR A 626 -42.01 11.96 25.02
CA TYR A 626 -42.50 13.28 25.43
C TYR A 626 -43.17 14.06 24.28
N ILE A 627 -42.60 14.01 23.07
CA ILE A 627 -43.16 14.65 21.87
C ILE A 627 -44.52 14.04 21.48
N GLN A 628 -44.69 12.72 21.58
CA GLN A 628 -45.91 12.03 21.16
C GLN A 628 -47.01 12.05 22.24
N HIS A 629 -46.67 11.77 23.50
CA HIS A 629 -47.64 11.65 24.60
C HIS A 629 -47.96 12.99 25.26
N ASP A 630 -46.96 13.75 25.70
CA ASP A 630 -47.18 14.99 26.48
C ASP A 630 -47.43 16.22 25.61
N LEU A 631 -46.80 16.29 24.43
CA LEU A 631 -47.02 17.36 23.45
C LEU A 631 -48.04 17.00 22.35
N GLY A 632 -48.58 15.78 22.37
CA GLY A 632 -49.64 15.32 21.46
C GLY A 632 -49.26 15.26 19.97
N TRP A 633 -47.96 15.16 19.64
CA TRP A 633 -47.48 15.16 18.25
C TRP A 633 -47.41 13.73 17.66
N ASP A 634 -48.58 13.13 17.47
CA ASP A 634 -48.85 11.76 16.98
C ASP A 634 -48.46 11.47 15.50
N LYS A 635 -47.55 12.24 14.91
CA LYS A 635 -47.25 12.22 13.46
C LYS A 635 -46.19 11.17 13.11
N ALA A 636 -46.59 9.89 13.20
CA ALA A 636 -45.72 8.72 13.09
C ALA A 636 -44.88 8.64 11.81
N TYR A 637 -45.47 8.86 10.63
CA TYR A 637 -44.73 8.83 9.36
C TYR A 637 -43.80 10.04 9.23
N CYS A 638 -44.25 11.23 9.65
CA CYS A 638 -43.43 12.43 9.64
C CYS A 638 -42.20 12.30 10.59
N MET A 639 -42.38 11.72 11.77
CA MET A 639 -41.29 11.44 12.71
C MET A 639 -40.31 10.40 12.15
N MET A 640 -40.79 9.31 11.54
CA MET A 640 -39.95 8.35 10.82
C MET A 640 -39.16 9.02 9.68
N TYR A 641 -39.81 9.83 8.85
CA TYR A 641 -39.16 10.54 7.74
C TYR A 641 -38.06 11.49 8.21
N PHE A 642 -38.29 12.30 9.26
CA PHE A 642 -37.26 13.18 9.81
C PHE A 642 -36.12 12.40 10.48
N THR A 643 -36.43 11.38 11.27
CA THR A 643 -35.41 10.63 12.03
C THR A 643 -34.53 9.75 11.14
N HIS A 644 -35.09 9.07 10.13
CA HIS A 644 -34.28 8.36 9.13
C HIS A 644 -33.61 9.34 8.13
N GLY A 645 -34.27 10.44 7.77
CA GLY A 645 -33.73 11.45 6.86
C GLY A 645 -32.49 12.14 7.40
N SER A 646 -32.40 12.38 8.72
CA SER A 646 -31.24 13.04 9.34
C SER A 646 -29.94 12.24 9.23
N TRP A 647 -29.98 10.94 8.92
CA TRP A 647 -28.78 10.13 8.71
C TRP A 647 -27.91 10.66 7.57
N VAL A 648 -28.46 11.51 6.68
CA VAL A 648 -27.72 12.25 5.64
C VAL A 648 -26.57 13.11 6.20
N VAL A 649 -26.60 13.48 7.49
CA VAL A 649 -25.53 14.29 8.12
C VAL A 649 -24.33 13.47 8.61
N LEU A 650 -24.47 12.14 8.75
CA LEU A 650 -23.41 11.28 9.30
C LEU A 650 -22.08 11.41 8.54
N TRP A 651 -22.14 11.36 7.21
CA TRP A 651 -20.97 11.46 6.34
C TRP A 651 -20.39 12.88 6.27
N PRO A 652 -21.18 13.96 6.10
CA PRO A 652 -20.69 15.34 6.29
C PRO A 652 -20.00 15.59 7.63
N VAL A 653 -20.57 15.12 8.75
CA VAL A 653 -19.97 15.27 10.09
C VAL A 653 -18.68 14.46 10.21
N GLN A 654 -18.68 13.19 9.77
CA GLN A 654 -17.47 12.36 9.72
C GLN A 654 -16.37 13.01 8.86
N LEU A 655 -16.72 13.56 7.70
CA LEU A 655 -15.81 14.25 6.79
C LEU A 655 -15.23 15.53 7.42
N ALA A 656 -16.06 16.30 8.14
CA ALA A 656 -15.61 17.48 8.89
C ALA A 656 -14.62 17.10 10.01
N ILE A 657 -14.90 16.05 10.79
CA ILE A 657 -13.99 15.53 11.82
C ILE A 657 -12.66 15.08 11.19
N LEU A 658 -12.70 14.31 10.10
CA LEU A 658 -11.49 13.90 9.37
C LEU A 658 -10.69 15.09 8.81
N ARG A 659 -11.37 16.14 8.34
CA ARG A 659 -10.74 17.38 7.84
C ARG A 659 -10.12 18.20 8.99
N LEU A 660 -10.74 18.19 10.17
CA LEU A 660 -10.20 18.83 11.38
C LEU A 660 -8.99 18.07 11.94
N GLN A 661 -8.96 16.74 11.81
CA GLN A 661 -7.81 15.90 12.17
C GLN A 661 -6.65 16.02 11.16
N LYS A 662 -6.96 16.13 9.86
CA LYS A 662 -5.97 16.24 8.77
C LYS A 662 -5.96 17.64 8.18
N ARG A 663 -5.69 18.65 9.02
CA ARG A 663 -5.70 20.09 8.65
C ARG A 663 -4.60 20.44 7.66
N ASP A 664 -3.43 19.84 7.82
CA ASP A 664 -2.19 20.18 7.11
C ASP A 664 -2.16 19.66 5.67
N LEU A 665 -3.02 18.68 5.33
CA LEU A 665 -3.20 18.23 3.95
C LEU A 665 -3.96 19.26 3.11
N PRO A 666 -3.50 19.61 1.90
CA PRO A 666 -4.28 20.39 0.95
C PRO A 666 -5.61 19.72 0.59
N TRP A 667 -6.67 20.52 0.45
CA TRP A 667 -8.04 20.02 0.18
C TRP A 667 -8.14 19.07 -1.02
N PRO A 668 -7.51 19.32 -2.19
CA PRO A 668 -7.54 18.39 -3.32
C PRO A 668 -6.95 17.01 -2.98
N VAL A 669 -5.85 16.98 -2.22
CA VAL A 669 -5.16 15.75 -1.80
C VAL A 669 -6.02 14.98 -0.79
N PHE A 670 -6.57 15.67 0.21
CA PHE A 670 -7.51 15.09 1.18
C PHE A 670 -8.74 14.48 0.48
N TRP A 671 -9.36 15.22 -0.45
CA TRP A 671 -10.55 14.77 -1.17
C TRP A 671 -10.27 13.63 -2.15
N LYS A 672 -9.10 13.62 -2.81
CA LYS A 672 -8.63 12.51 -3.67
C LYS A 672 -8.41 11.23 -2.83
N ARG A 673 -7.76 11.34 -1.65
CA ARG A 673 -7.57 10.22 -0.71
C ARG A 673 -8.92 9.68 -0.19
N HIS A 674 -9.82 10.54 0.29
CA HIS A 674 -11.14 10.14 0.82
C HIS A 674 -12.01 9.43 -0.22
N LYS A 675 -12.15 10.00 -1.43
CA LYS A 675 -12.90 9.36 -2.53
C LYS A 675 -12.30 8.01 -2.93
N GLN A 676 -10.97 7.90 -2.99
CA GLN A 676 -10.32 6.63 -3.29
C GLN A 676 -10.58 5.59 -2.21
N GLN A 677 -10.48 5.97 -0.93
CA GLN A 677 -10.77 5.09 0.21
C GLN A 677 -12.19 4.52 0.12
N LEU A 678 -13.21 5.38 -0.03
CA LEU A 678 -14.61 4.95 -0.17
C LEU A 678 -14.80 4.01 -1.38
N ARG A 679 -14.22 4.34 -2.54
CA ARG A 679 -14.30 3.48 -3.73
C ARG A 679 -13.64 2.12 -3.50
N THR A 680 -12.49 2.06 -2.81
CA THR A 680 -11.83 0.78 -2.50
C THR A 680 -12.62 -0.05 -1.49
N THR A 681 -13.15 0.55 -0.42
CA THR A 681 -13.97 -0.18 0.56
C THR A 681 -15.27 -0.68 -0.07
N ALA A 682 -15.90 0.10 -0.96
CA ALA A 682 -17.07 -0.33 -1.72
C ALA A 682 -16.79 -1.60 -2.56
N MET A 683 -15.63 -1.67 -3.21
CA MET A 683 -15.22 -2.87 -3.97
C MET A 683 -14.92 -4.05 -3.02
N MET A 684 -14.33 -3.82 -1.84
CA MET A 684 -14.08 -4.87 -0.84
C MET A 684 -15.39 -5.51 -0.36
N ILE A 685 -16.44 -4.71 -0.21
CA ILE A 685 -17.77 -5.17 0.20
C ILE A 685 -18.44 -5.96 -0.93
N GLU A 686 -18.44 -5.43 -2.15
CA GLU A 686 -19.04 -6.08 -3.32
C GLU A 686 -18.42 -7.46 -3.62
N THR A 687 -17.09 -7.58 -3.53
CA THR A 687 -16.39 -8.83 -3.84
C THR A 687 -16.09 -9.70 -2.63
N GLN A 688 -16.33 -9.20 -1.41
CA GLN A 688 -15.98 -9.86 -0.14
C GLN A 688 -14.48 -10.24 -0.07
N THR A 689 -13.60 -9.42 -0.64
CA THR A 689 -12.14 -9.63 -0.66
C THR A 689 -11.36 -8.39 -0.21
N LEU A 690 -10.23 -8.61 0.47
CA LEU A 690 -9.28 -7.54 0.81
C LEU A 690 -8.47 -7.07 -0.42
N ASP A 691 -8.26 -7.95 -1.38
CA ASP A 691 -7.40 -7.73 -2.56
C ASP A 691 -8.16 -7.09 -3.73
N VAL A 692 -8.64 -5.87 -3.52
CA VAL A 692 -9.28 -5.02 -4.55
C VAL A 692 -8.31 -4.40 -5.56
N PHE A 693 -7.08 -4.91 -5.60
CA PHE A 693 -6.03 -4.41 -6.49
C PHE A 693 -5.66 -5.41 -7.60
N ARG A 694 -6.28 -6.59 -7.62
CA ARG A 694 -6.32 -7.46 -8.81
C ARG A 694 -7.17 -6.83 -9.91
N VAL A 695 -6.63 -6.80 -11.12
CA VAL A 695 -7.30 -6.25 -12.32
C VAL A 695 -8.65 -6.95 -12.59
N SER A 696 -8.72 -8.27 -12.44
CA SER A 696 -9.96 -9.06 -12.58
C SER A 696 -11.06 -8.71 -11.57
N VAL A 697 -10.69 -8.25 -10.37
CA VAL A 697 -11.64 -7.73 -9.37
C VAL A 697 -12.17 -6.36 -9.80
N GLN A 698 -11.31 -5.51 -10.36
CA GLN A 698 -11.66 -4.14 -10.75
C GLN A 698 -12.57 -4.05 -11.97
N HIS A 699 -12.38 -4.87 -13.01
CA HIS A 699 -13.30 -4.90 -14.17
C HIS A 699 -14.67 -5.54 -13.83
N ARG A 700 -14.72 -6.44 -12.85
CA ARG A 700 -15.97 -7.11 -12.44
C ARG A 700 -16.82 -6.25 -11.49
N ALA A 701 -16.19 -5.50 -10.59
CA ALA A 701 -16.88 -4.71 -9.57
C ALA A 701 -17.64 -3.51 -10.16
N ARG A 702 -18.90 -3.33 -9.74
CA ARG A 702 -19.76 -2.19 -10.06
C ARG A 702 -20.21 -1.48 -8.77
N PRO A 703 -19.27 -0.97 -7.95
CA PRO A 703 -19.49 -0.65 -6.53
C PRO A 703 -20.62 0.36 -6.28
N VAL A 704 -20.78 1.34 -7.17
CA VAL A 704 -21.86 2.33 -7.06
C VAL A 704 -23.24 1.69 -7.28
N ARG A 705 -23.37 0.78 -8.25
CA ARG A 705 -24.64 0.06 -8.51
C ARG A 705 -24.93 -0.94 -7.40
N TYR A 706 -23.89 -1.58 -6.86
CA TYR A 706 -24.00 -2.47 -5.70
C TYR A 706 -24.51 -1.71 -4.48
N ILE A 707 -23.85 -0.60 -4.09
CA ILE A 707 -24.28 0.24 -2.96
C ILE A 707 -25.72 0.72 -3.15
N VAL A 708 -26.06 1.36 -4.27
CA VAL A 708 -27.42 1.90 -4.49
C VAL A 708 -28.49 0.80 -4.37
N ARG A 709 -28.22 -0.41 -4.90
CA ARG A 709 -29.13 -1.56 -4.76
C ARG A 709 -29.31 -1.99 -3.30
N PHE A 710 -28.21 -2.17 -2.56
CA PHE A 710 -28.29 -2.66 -1.18
C PHE A 710 -28.72 -1.58 -0.17
N THR A 711 -28.42 -0.31 -0.41
CA THR A 711 -29.03 0.82 0.29
C THR A 711 -30.54 0.78 0.15
N ALA A 712 -31.09 0.62 -1.06
CA ALA A 712 -32.54 0.53 -1.25
C ALA A 712 -33.15 -0.66 -0.47
N ILE A 713 -32.57 -1.86 -0.59
CA ILE A 713 -33.05 -3.07 0.10
C ILE A 713 -33.01 -2.90 1.64
N ILE A 714 -31.89 -2.46 2.19
CA ILE A 714 -31.71 -2.29 3.64
C ILE A 714 -32.58 -1.15 4.17
N THR A 715 -32.70 -0.04 3.41
CA THR A 715 -33.59 1.08 3.79
C THR A 715 -35.05 0.65 3.81
N CYS A 716 -35.51 -0.21 2.90
CA CYS A 716 -36.87 -0.75 2.95
C CYS A 716 -37.12 -1.58 4.23
N SER A 717 -36.23 -2.53 4.57
CA SER A 717 -36.37 -3.33 5.80
C SER A 717 -36.37 -2.45 7.07
N LEU A 718 -35.41 -1.53 7.15
CA LEU A 718 -35.29 -0.57 8.24
C LEU A 718 -36.51 0.37 8.34
N THR A 719 -37.03 0.85 7.21
CA THR A 719 -38.16 1.79 7.17
C THR A 719 -39.44 1.14 7.67
N VAL A 720 -39.72 -0.11 7.25
CA VAL A 720 -40.92 -0.83 7.74
C VAL A 720 -40.78 -1.16 9.23
N ALA A 721 -39.58 -1.54 9.69
CA ALA A 721 -39.31 -1.74 11.11
C ALA A 721 -39.51 -0.45 11.93
N GLY A 722 -38.87 0.65 11.55
CA GLY A 722 -38.99 1.94 12.25
C GLY A 722 -40.41 2.51 12.23
N LEU A 723 -41.10 2.45 11.08
CA LEU A 723 -42.50 2.90 10.98
C LEU A 723 -43.43 2.06 11.86
N SER A 724 -43.20 0.74 11.96
CA SER A 724 -43.99 -0.11 12.86
C SER A 724 -43.81 0.26 14.34
N TRP A 725 -42.64 0.77 14.73
CA TRP A 725 -42.39 1.27 16.09
C TRP A 725 -43.22 2.54 16.36
N TYR A 726 -43.11 3.56 15.51
CA TYR A 726 -43.87 4.81 15.68
C TYR A 726 -45.40 4.59 15.65
N ILE A 727 -45.90 3.66 14.82
CA ILE A 727 -47.32 3.29 14.83
C ILE A 727 -47.69 2.61 16.16
N ALA A 728 -46.91 1.62 16.62
CA ALA A 728 -47.23 0.84 17.81
C ALA A 728 -47.18 1.65 19.11
N VAL A 729 -46.34 2.69 19.22
CA VAL A 729 -46.30 3.63 20.37
C VAL A 729 -47.69 4.20 20.70
N SER A 730 -48.52 4.45 19.67
CA SER A 730 -49.89 4.98 19.85
C SER A 730 -50.97 3.90 20.11
N LEU A 731 -50.63 2.61 19.96
CA LEU A 731 -51.60 1.51 19.90
C LEU A 731 -51.42 0.42 20.97
N THR A 732 -50.28 0.36 21.67
CA THR A 732 -50.06 -0.62 22.76
C THR A 732 -49.40 0.00 23.99
N THR A 733 -49.25 -0.76 25.07
CA THR A 733 -48.63 -0.27 26.30
C THR A 733 -47.10 -0.15 26.15
N PRO A 734 -46.44 0.80 26.85
CA PRO A 734 -44.98 0.90 26.83
C PRO A 734 -44.25 -0.38 27.24
N SER A 735 -44.86 -1.19 28.13
CA SER A 735 -44.39 -2.51 28.52
C SER A 735 -44.40 -3.52 27.37
N ASP A 736 -45.53 -3.68 26.66
CA ASP A 736 -45.65 -4.60 25.53
C ASP A 736 -44.74 -4.17 24.38
N LEU A 737 -44.69 -2.87 24.08
CA LEU A 737 -43.79 -2.27 23.09
C LEU A 737 -42.33 -2.62 23.39
N THR A 738 -41.90 -2.38 24.63
CA THR A 738 -40.52 -2.67 25.09
C THR A 738 -40.23 -4.16 25.08
N ALA A 739 -41.17 -5.02 25.46
CA ALA A 739 -40.99 -6.47 25.43
C ALA A 739 -40.80 -7.00 23.99
N ILE A 740 -41.74 -6.67 23.10
CA ILE A 740 -41.83 -7.28 21.77
C ILE A 740 -40.79 -6.71 20.79
N TYR A 741 -40.47 -5.41 20.87
CA TYR A 741 -39.48 -4.80 19.98
C TYR A 741 -38.07 -5.36 20.23
N ASN A 742 -37.73 -5.58 21.50
CA ASN A 742 -36.42 -6.09 21.92
C ASN A 742 -36.21 -7.59 21.64
N CYS A 743 -37.25 -8.33 21.25
CA CYS A 743 -37.09 -9.65 20.62
C CYS A 743 -36.34 -9.58 19.27
N SER A 744 -36.08 -8.39 18.71
CA SER A 744 -35.24 -8.22 17.53
C SER A 744 -33.84 -8.82 17.69
N ALA A 745 -33.28 -8.82 18.90
CA ALA A 745 -31.99 -9.47 19.20
C ALA A 745 -32.02 -11.00 19.02
N PHE A 746 -33.18 -11.65 19.20
CA PHE A 746 -33.36 -13.06 18.84
C PHE A 746 -33.33 -13.24 17.33
N PHE A 747 -34.09 -12.41 16.59
CA PHE A 747 -34.16 -12.50 15.14
C PHE A 747 -32.82 -12.16 14.46
N ALA A 748 -32.04 -11.22 15.00
CA ALA A 748 -30.67 -10.95 14.56
C ALA A 748 -29.77 -12.19 14.63
N TYR A 749 -29.88 -12.99 15.71
CA TYR A 749 -29.14 -14.26 15.82
C TYR A 749 -29.71 -15.37 14.92
N VAL A 750 -31.04 -15.51 14.83
CA VAL A 750 -31.69 -16.48 13.94
C VAL A 750 -31.36 -16.21 12.46
N PHE A 751 -31.18 -14.95 12.06
CA PHE A 751 -30.76 -14.59 10.71
C PHE A 751 -29.23 -14.62 10.51
N SER A 752 -28.40 -14.37 11.54
CA SER A 752 -26.94 -14.38 11.38
C SER A 752 -26.41 -15.76 10.95
N VAL A 753 -26.98 -16.83 11.51
CA VAL A 753 -26.62 -18.22 11.19
C VAL A 753 -26.76 -18.54 9.69
N PRO A 754 -27.93 -18.37 9.02
CA PRO A 754 -28.06 -18.62 7.59
C PRO A 754 -27.43 -17.55 6.67
N LEU A 755 -27.44 -16.26 7.03
CA LEU A 755 -26.98 -15.18 6.13
C LEU A 755 -25.48 -14.87 6.24
N LEU A 756 -24.90 -14.96 7.44
CA LEU A 756 -23.46 -14.74 7.68
C LEU A 756 -22.67 -16.05 7.78
N LYS A 757 -23.34 -17.20 7.95
CA LYS A 757 -22.74 -18.51 8.23
C LYS A 757 -22.02 -18.58 9.59
N GLU A 758 -22.49 -17.81 10.56
CA GLU A 758 -22.00 -17.89 11.94
C GLU A 758 -22.29 -19.28 12.54
N PRO A 759 -21.33 -19.92 13.23
CA PRO A 759 -21.55 -21.21 13.85
C PRO A 759 -22.50 -21.09 15.05
N LEU A 760 -23.47 -22.01 15.15
CA LEU A 760 -24.35 -22.14 16.32
C LEU A 760 -23.53 -22.57 17.55
N ARG A 761 -23.16 -21.59 18.39
CA ARG A 761 -22.51 -21.85 19.68
C ARG A 761 -23.53 -21.72 20.83
N LEU A 762 -23.52 -22.68 21.76
CA LEU A 762 -24.48 -22.73 22.87
C LEU A 762 -24.33 -21.55 23.84
N ASP A 763 -23.12 -21.02 24.03
CA ASP A 763 -22.86 -19.85 24.88
C ASP A 763 -23.53 -18.58 24.34
N LYS A 764 -23.48 -18.34 23.02
CA LYS A 764 -24.23 -17.27 22.34
C LYS A 764 -25.74 -17.45 22.51
N SER A 765 -26.27 -18.66 22.26
CA SER A 765 -27.70 -18.96 22.41
C SER A 765 -28.22 -18.71 23.83
N VAL A 766 -27.48 -19.17 24.85
CA VAL A 766 -27.84 -18.98 26.26
C VAL A 766 -27.80 -17.51 26.65
N ALA A 767 -26.80 -16.75 26.21
CA ALA A 767 -26.74 -15.30 26.48
C ALA A 767 -27.96 -14.56 25.91
N VAL A 768 -28.33 -14.82 24.64
CA VAL A 768 -29.51 -14.20 24.01
C VAL A 768 -30.80 -14.53 24.77
N LEU A 769 -30.98 -15.79 25.19
CA LEU A 769 -32.15 -16.22 25.97
C LEU A 769 -32.21 -15.56 27.37
N ILE A 770 -31.09 -15.43 28.07
CA ILE A 770 -31.02 -14.73 29.37
C ILE A 770 -31.36 -13.25 29.20
N ALA A 771 -30.89 -12.60 28.13
CA ALA A 771 -31.21 -11.20 27.87
C ALA A 771 -32.72 -11.00 27.66
N ILE A 772 -33.36 -11.83 26.83
CA ILE A 772 -34.82 -11.76 26.56
C ILE A 772 -35.62 -12.02 27.85
N ALA A 773 -35.21 -13.00 28.66
CA ALA A 773 -35.84 -13.23 29.96
C ALA A 773 -35.70 -12.01 30.89
N GLY A 774 -34.54 -11.33 30.89
CA GLY A 774 -34.34 -10.07 31.60
C GLY A 774 -35.26 -8.95 31.11
N VAL A 775 -35.41 -8.78 29.80
CA VAL A 775 -36.36 -7.81 29.19
C VAL A 775 -37.79 -8.08 29.67
N LEU A 776 -38.24 -9.33 29.64
CA LEU A 776 -39.58 -9.72 30.08
C LEU A 776 -39.79 -9.46 31.57
N VAL A 777 -38.76 -9.66 32.41
CA VAL A 777 -38.81 -9.34 33.85
C VAL A 777 -38.95 -7.83 34.08
N VAL A 778 -38.24 -6.97 33.34
CA VAL A 778 -38.44 -5.51 33.48
C VAL A 778 -39.83 -5.09 32.97
N ALA A 779 -40.24 -5.59 31.80
CA ALA A 779 -41.48 -5.15 31.15
C ALA A 779 -42.76 -5.54 31.89
N TYR A 780 -42.77 -6.69 32.60
CA TYR A 780 -43.97 -7.23 33.26
C TYR A 780 -43.84 -7.40 34.77
N GLY A 781 -42.65 -7.21 35.37
CA GLY A 781 -42.43 -7.43 36.80
C GLY A 781 -42.84 -6.27 37.72
N ASP A 782 -43.19 -5.10 37.17
CA ASP A 782 -43.50 -3.88 37.93
C ASP A 782 -44.88 -3.29 37.58
N THR A 783 -45.90 -4.16 37.52
CA THR A 783 -47.29 -3.76 37.26
C THR A 783 -47.91 -3.07 38.49
N LYS A 784 -47.54 -1.81 38.73
CA LYS A 784 -48.39 -0.88 39.50
C LYS A 784 -49.70 -0.68 38.73
N GLU A 785 -50.84 -0.77 39.41
CA GLU A 785 -52.17 -0.65 38.80
C GLU A 785 -52.48 0.80 38.39
N GLY A 786 -51.96 1.20 37.22
CA GLY A 786 -52.10 2.56 36.67
C GLY A 786 -52.01 2.62 35.14
N ALA A 787 -52.25 1.51 34.46
CA ALA A 787 -52.19 1.46 33.00
C ALA A 787 -53.31 2.30 32.36
N GLN A 788 -52.93 3.18 31.42
CA GLN A 788 -53.89 3.85 30.53
C GLN A 788 -54.73 2.78 29.81
N SER A 789 -56.06 3.00 29.74
CA SER A 789 -57.01 2.03 29.20
C SER A 789 -57.00 2.01 27.66
N VAL A 790 -55.91 1.53 27.07
CA VAL A 790 -55.82 1.21 25.65
C VAL A 790 -56.82 0.09 25.35
N GLU A 791 -57.72 0.35 24.40
CA GLU A 791 -58.76 -0.59 24.00
C GLU A 791 -58.16 -1.92 23.49
N ALA A 792 -58.70 -3.05 23.94
CA ALA A 792 -58.08 -4.37 23.75
C ALA A 792 -57.84 -4.75 22.27
N SER A 793 -58.69 -4.27 21.36
CA SER A 793 -58.51 -4.46 19.91
C SER A 793 -57.28 -3.71 19.38
N ASN A 794 -57.10 -2.45 19.79
CA ASN A 794 -55.96 -1.62 19.40
C ASN A 794 -54.66 -2.20 19.99
N ARG A 795 -54.67 -2.63 21.26
CA ARG A 795 -53.51 -3.29 21.90
C ARG A 795 -53.07 -4.55 21.16
N PHE A 796 -54.01 -5.41 20.74
CA PHE A 796 -53.68 -6.59 19.94
C PHE A 796 -53.07 -6.22 18.58
N PHE A 797 -53.63 -5.23 17.89
CA PHE A 797 -53.11 -4.78 16.59
C PHE A 797 -51.72 -4.14 16.73
N GLY A 798 -51.50 -3.28 17.73
CA GLY A 798 -50.20 -2.70 18.05
C GLY A 798 -49.14 -3.77 18.32
N ASN A 799 -49.48 -4.79 19.11
CA ASN A 799 -48.59 -5.93 19.41
C ASN A 799 -48.24 -6.77 18.17
N LEU A 800 -49.18 -6.94 17.23
CA LEU A 800 -48.91 -7.59 15.95
C LEU A 800 -47.97 -6.75 15.06
N VAL A 801 -48.21 -5.44 14.98
CA VAL A 801 -47.40 -4.49 14.19
C VAL A 801 -45.95 -4.44 14.69
N ILE A 802 -45.73 -4.28 16.00
CA ILE A 802 -44.38 -4.25 16.57
C ILE A 802 -43.69 -5.63 16.52
N GLY A 803 -44.45 -6.73 16.52
CA GLY A 803 -43.93 -8.09 16.31
C GLY A 803 -43.38 -8.30 14.90
N VAL A 804 -44.04 -7.78 13.86
CA VAL A 804 -43.47 -7.73 12.50
C VAL A 804 -42.27 -6.78 12.47
N GLY A 805 -42.34 -5.67 13.22
CA GLY A 805 -41.25 -4.73 13.41
C GLY A 805 -39.95 -5.35 13.91
N SER A 806 -40.01 -6.14 14.98
CA SER A 806 -38.81 -6.72 15.60
C SER A 806 -38.14 -7.79 14.72
N VAL A 807 -38.92 -8.57 13.96
CA VAL A 807 -38.40 -9.48 12.93
C VAL A 807 -37.64 -8.72 11.84
N LEU A 808 -38.24 -7.64 11.31
CA LEU A 808 -37.61 -6.81 10.28
C LEU A 808 -36.42 -6.00 10.81
N TYR A 809 -36.42 -5.63 12.10
CA TYR A 809 -35.29 -4.99 12.74
C TYR A 809 -34.09 -5.95 12.85
N GLY A 810 -34.29 -7.16 13.39
CA GLY A 810 -33.25 -8.19 13.40
C GLY A 810 -32.75 -8.58 12.00
N LEU A 811 -33.60 -8.49 10.97
CA LEU A 811 -33.21 -8.74 9.59
C LEU A 811 -32.32 -7.63 9.00
N TYR A 812 -32.60 -6.33 9.23
CA TYR A 812 -31.79 -5.27 8.62
C TYR A 812 -30.35 -5.26 9.16
N GLU A 813 -30.14 -5.55 10.45
CA GLU A 813 -28.79 -5.57 11.04
C GLU A 813 -27.89 -6.61 10.37
N VAL A 814 -28.46 -7.81 10.11
CA VAL A 814 -27.78 -8.91 9.44
C VAL A 814 -27.57 -8.62 7.95
N LEU A 815 -28.56 -8.04 7.26
CA LEU A 815 -28.40 -7.59 5.88
C LEU A 815 -27.32 -6.50 5.75
N TYR A 816 -27.28 -5.55 6.69
CA TYR A 816 -26.26 -4.51 6.77
C TYR A 816 -24.86 -5.11 7.00
N LYS A 817 -24.70 -6.02 7.97
CA LYS A 817 -23.44 -6.75 8.17
C LYS A 817 -23.02 -7.55 6.93
N ARG A 818 -23.96 -8.14 6.19
CA ARG A 818 -23.67 -8.97 5.02
C ARG A 818 -23.34 -8.18 3.75
N PHE A 819 -23.98 -7.03 3.52
CA PHE A 819 -23.97 -6.32 2.23
C PHE A 819 -23.52 -4.85 2.30
N ALA A 820 -23.18 -4.32 3.48
CA ALA A 820 -22.72 -2.94 3.64
C ALA A 820 -21.48 -2.79 4.54
N CYS A 821 -21.17 -3.77 5.40
CA CYS A 821 -19.92 -3.80 6.17
C CYS A 821 -18.77 -4.40 5.34
N PRO A 822 -17.53 -3.87 5.47
CA PRO A 822 -16.36 -4.47 4.84
C PRO A 822 -16.03 -5.85 5.41
N PRO A 823 -15.33 -6.71 4.63
CA PRO A 823 -14.84 -8.00 5.12
C PRO A 823 -13.83 -7.83 6.25
N GLU A 824 -13.61 -8.92 7.00
CA GLU A 824 -12.67 -8.94 8.12
C GLU A 824 -11.22 -8.73 7.63
N GLY A 825 -10.35 -8.22 8.51
CA GLY A 825 -8.98 -7.77 8.17
C GLY A 825 -8.88 -6.32 7.68
N VAL A 826 -9.99 -5.63 7.37
CA VAL A 826 -9.99 -4.18 7.11
C VAL A 826 -9.74 -3.38 8.41
N SER A 827 -8.99 -2.27 8.31
CA SER A 827 -8.70 -1.43 9.49
C SER A 827 -9.97 -0.84 10.11
N PRO A 828 -10.06 -0.72 11.46
CA PRO A 828 -11.25 -0.16 12.11
C PRO A 828 -11.63 1.23 11.60
N GLY A 829 -10.64 2.06 11.26
CA GLY A 829 -10.86 3.39 10.68
C GLY A 829 -11.64 3.34 9.35
N ARG A 830 -11.33 2.39 8.47
CA ARG A 830 -12.04 2.24 7.19
C ARG A 830 -13.46 1.71 7.38
N GLY A 831 -13.68 0.81 8.34
CA GLY A 831 -15.01 0.35 8.74
C GLY A 831 -15.88 1.51 9.22
N MET A 832 -15.40 2.28 10.19
CA MET A 832 -16.13 3.43 10.76
C MET A 832 -16.51 4.48 9.69
N ILE A 833 -15.57 4.82 8.81
CA ILE A 833 -15.79 5.82 7.77
C ILE A 833 -16.81 5.33 6.74
N PHE A 834 -16.78 4.04 6.38
CA PHE A 834 -17.76 3.48 5.44
C PHE A 834 -19.15 3.31 6.07
N ALA A 835 -19.24 2.89 7.33
CA ALA A 835 -20.51 2.79 8.07
C ALA A 835 -21.30 4.10 8.05
N ASN A 836 -20.66 5.21 8.43
CA ASN A 836 -21.29 6.55 8.38
C ASN A 836 -21.56 7.03 6.93
N THR A 837 -20.78 6.57 5.94
CA THR A 837 -21.08 6.83 4.52
C THR A 837 -22.37 6.10 4.09
N PHE A 838 -22.52 4.82 4.43
CA PHE A 838 -23.69 4.03 4.10
C PHE A 838 -24.94 4.52 4.84
N GLY A 839 -24.81 4.93 6.10
CA GLY A 839 -25.87 5.61 6.86
C GLY A 839 -26.38 6.88 6.15
N SER A 840 -25.49 7.70 5.59
CA SER A 840 -25.93 8.85 4.77
C SER A 840 -26.52 8.47 3.41
N CYS A 841 -26.18 7.31 2.83
CA CYS A 841 -26.91 6.79 1.68
C CYS A 841 -28.36 6.41 2.04
N ILE A 842 -28.59 5.82 3.24
CA ILE A 842 -29.94 5.54 3.77
C ILE A 842 -30.72 6.85 3.96
N GLY A 843 -30.13 7.84 4.65
CA GLY A 843 -30.78 9.14 4.86
C GLY A 843 -31.09 9.88 3.56
N LEU A 844 -30.18 9.84 2.58
CA LEU A 844 -30.42 10.38 1.25
C LEU A 844 -31.56 9.65 0.50
N PHE A 845 -31.65 8.31 0.61
CA PHE A 845 -32.75 7.53 0.05
C PHE A 845 -34.09 7.91 0.70
N THR A 846 -34.13 8.06 2.03
CA THR A 846 -35.31 8.55 2.75
C THR A 846 -35.74 9.92 2.21
N LEU A 847 -34.83 10.90 2.17
CA LEU A 847 -35.16 12.25 1.74
C LEU A 847 -35.59 12.34 0.26
N THR A 848 -35.07 11.48 -0.62
CA THR A 848 -35.31 11.53 -2.08
C THR A 848 -36.40 10.59 -2.59
N VAL A 849 -36.76 9.54 -1.85
CA VAL A 849 -37.77 8.53 -2.24
C VAL A 849 -38.93 8.47 -1.26
N LEU A 850 -38.67 8.49 0.06
CA LEU A 850 -39.70 8.35 1.10
C LEU A 850 -40.43 9.67 1.42
N TRP A 851 -40.20 10.74 0.66
CA TRP A 851 -41.08 11.90 0.67
C TRP A 851 -42.37 11.66 -0.13
N ILE A 852 -42.36 10.73 -1.10
CA ILE A 852 -43.48 10.50 -2.03
C ILE A 852 -44.77 10.09 -1.30
N PRO A 853 -44.74 9.30 -0.20
CA PRO A 853 -45.95 9.01 0.57
C PRO A 853 -46.51 10.18 1.37
N LEU A 854 -45.71 11.19 1.75
CA LEU A 854 -46.18 12.33 2.57
C LEU A 854 -47.42 13.04 1.97
N PRO A 855 -47.41 13.51 0.69
CA PRO A 855 -48.60 14.12 0.10
C PRO A 855 -49.75 13.13 -0.03
N ILE A 856 -49.49 11.85 -0.33
CA ILE A 856 -50.54 10.83 -0.47
C ILE A 856 -51.25 10.61 0.87
N ILE A 857 -50.50 10.46 1.95
CA ILE A 857 -50.99 10.26 3.32
C ILE A 857 -51.75 11.50 3.82
N HIS A 858 -51.29 12.71 3.48
CA HIS A 858 -52.01 13.97 3.74
C HIS A 858 -53.34 14.06 2.96
N PHE A 859 -53.34 13.76 1.65
CA PHE A 859 -54.56 13.79 0.82
C PHE A 859 -55.59 12.72 1.22
N LEU A 860 -55.13 11.55 1.67
CA LEU A 860 -56.00 10.50 2.22
C LEU A 860 -56.49 10.82 3.65
N GLY A 861 -55.99 11.89 4.28
CA GLY A 861 -56.36 12.29 5.64
C GLY A 861 -55.84 11.37 6.75
N ILE A 862 -54.93 10.44 6.42
CA ILE A 862 -54.38 9.44 7.36
C ILE A 862 -53.43 10.12 8.35
N GLU A 863 -52.55 10.99 7.86
CA GLU A 863 -51.68 11.83 8.69
C GLU A 863 -51.59 13.20 8.02
N LYS A 864 -52.22 14.22 8.62
CA LYS A 864 -52.14 15.58 8.10
C LYS A 864 -50.78 16.18 8.42
N PHE A 865 -50.00 16.47 7.37
CA PHE A 865 -48.82 17.32 7.49
C PHE A 865 -49.22 18.73 7.96
N GLU A 866 -48.82 19.06 9.18
CA GLU A 866 -48.98 20.34 9.85
C GLU A 866 -47.62 20.71 10.48
N LEU A 867 -47.37 21.98 10.80
CA LEU A 867 -46.11 22.40 11.43
C LEU A 867 -46.26 22.46 12.97
N PRO A 868 -45.32 21.89 13.75
CA PRO A 868 -45.38 21.95 15.21
C PRO A 868 -45.20 23.39 15.74
N VAL A 869 -45.59 23.59 17.00
CA VAL A 869 -45.26 24.81 17.75
C VAL A 869 -43.73 24.92 17.88
N ALA A 870 -43.19 26.14 17.88
CA ALA A 870 -41.74 26.39 17.82
C ALA A 870 -40.93 25.71 18.95
N SER A 871 -41.52 25.49 20.13
CA SER A 871 -40.94 24.69 21.22
C SER A 871 -40.80 23.21 20.83
N THR A 872 -41.89 22.61 20.33
CA THR A 872 -41.93 21.23 19.84
C THR A 872 -40.94 21.02 18.68
N CYS A 873 -40.79 22.00 17.77
CA CYS A 873 -39.79 21.95 16.70
C CYS A 873 -38.35 21.80 17.21
N TRP A 874 -37.97 22.48 18.30
CA TRP A 874 -36.64 22.33 18.89
C TRP A 874 -36.44 20.95 19.54
N LEU A 875 -37.47 20.42 20.20
CA LEU A 875 -37.43 19.08 20.80
C LEU A 875 -37.35 17.98 19.72
N ILE A 876 -38.12 18.11 18.63
CA ILE A 876 -38.02 17.24 17.45
C ILE A 876 -36.60 17.30 16.88
N LEU A 877 -35.99 18.49 16.72
CA LEU A 877 -34.62 18.59 16.24
C LEU A 877 -33.61 17.88 17.15
N LEU A 878 -33.76 18.00 18.48
CA LEU A 878 -32.91 17.29 19.44
C LEU A 878 -33.11 15.77 19.36
N ALA A 879 -34.34 15.27 19.28
CA ALA A 879 -34.64 13.84 19.10
C ALA A 879 -34.08 13.29 17.77
N VAL A 880 -34.17 14.08 16.70
CA VAL A 880 -33.67 13.75 15.35
C VAL A 880 -32.14 13.73 15.28
N LEU A 881 -31.47 14.59 16.05
CA LEU A 881 -30.00 14.58 16.21
C LEU A 881 -29.53 13.45 17.15
N ALA A 882 -30.30 13.14 18.19
CA ALA A 882 -30.07 11.97 19.04
C ALA A 882 -30.19 10.68 18.23
N ASN A 883 -31.24 10.52 17.41
CA ASN A 883 -31.39 9.37 16.50
C ASN A 883 -30.24 9.24 15.50
N ALA A 884 -29.80 10.35 14.88
CA ALA A 884 -28.63 10.31 14.01
C ALA A 884 -27.38 9.83 14.77
N THR A 885 -27.15 10.36 15.98
CA THR A 885 -26.00 9.99 16.83
C THR A 885 -26.04 8.53 17.26
N PHE A 886 -27.20 8.03 17.70
CA PHE A 886 -27.44 6.63 18.00
C PHE A 886 -27.16 5.75 16.78
N SER A 887 -27.84 6.04 15.66
CA SER A 887 -27.83 5.20 14.46
C SER A 887 -26.45 5.13 13.80
N GLY A 888 -25.75 6.26 13.68
CA GLY A 888 -24.35 6.26 13.19
C GLY A 888 -23.43 5.42 14.08
N SER A 889 -23.56 5.57 15.40
CA SER A 889 -22.79 4.79 16.38
C SER A 889 -23.13 3.29 16.34
N PHE A 890 -24.39 2.94 16.10
CA PHE A 890 -24.87 1.57 16.02
C PHE A 890 -24.45 0.87 14.71
N LEU A 891 -24.53 1.56 13.57
CA LEU A 891 -23.98 1.09 12.29
C LEU A 891 -22.46 0.89 12.36
N VAL A 892 -21.74 1.73 13.12
CA VAL A 892 -20.33 1.54 13.44
C VAL A 892 -20.13 0.30 14.33
N LEU A 893 -20.94 0.12 15.38
CA LEU A 893 -20.84 -1.01 16.30
C LEU A 893 -21.04 -2.36 15.58
N ILE A 894 -22.06 -2.49 14.71
CA ILE A 894 -22.28 -3.69 13.89
C ILE A 894 -21.12 -3.89 12.90
N SER A 895 -20.57 -2.83 12.31
CA SER A 895 -19.40 -2.95 11.42
C SER A 895 -18.18 -3.48 12.16
N LEU A 896 -17.93 -3.03 13.39
CA LEU A 896 -16.78 -3.42 14.21
C LEU A 896 -16.97 -4.74 14.96
N THR A 897 -18.21 -5.19 15.21
CA THR A 897 -18.53 -6.40 15.99
C THR A 897 -19.44 -7.35 15.22
N SER A 898 -20.45 -7.96 15.84
CA SER A 898 -21.50 -8.75 15.19
C SER A 898 -22.86 -8.08 15.38
N PRO A 899 -23.88 -8.39 14.53
CA PRO A 899 -25.25 -7.95 14.77
C PRO A 899 -25.72 -8.34 16.18
N VAL A 900 -25.59 -9.62 16.53
CA VAL A 900 -26.02 -10.20 17.80
C VAL A 900 -25.45 -9.48 19.02
N LEU A 901 -24.14 -9.17 19.01
CA LEU A 901 -23.52 -8.41 20.10
C LEU A 901 -24.05 -6.98 20.16
N SER A 902 -24.29 -6.35 19.02
CA SER A 902 -24.83 -4.98 18.93
C SER A 902 -26.27 -4.93 19.45
N SER A 903 -27.16 -5.81 18.98
CA SER A 903 -28.56 -5.87 19.41
C SER A 903 -28.71 -6.25 20.89
N VAL A 904 -27.91 -7.20 21.41
CA VAL A 904 -27.92 -7.54 22.84
C VAL A 904 -27.34 -6.41 23.69
N ALA A 905 -26.33 -5.68 23.20
CA ALA A 905 -25.84 -4.50 23.90
C ALA A 905 -26.88 -3.37 23.95
N ALA A 906 -27.68 -3.19 22.89
CA ALA A 906 -28.78 -2.23 22.89
C ALA A 906 -29.82 -2.51 24.00
N LEU A 907 -29.99 -3.76 24.46
CA LEU A 907 -30.89 -4.08 25.57
C LEU A 907 -30.45 -3.45 26.90
N LEU A 908 -29.18 -3.04 27.05
CA LEU A 908 -28.70 -2.30 28.22
C LEU A 908 -29.39 -0.94 28.38
N THR A 909 -29.96 -0.37 27.31
CA THR A 909 -30.68 0.91 27.37
C THR A 909 -31.86 0.86 28.34
N ILE A 910 -32.55 -0.28 28.42
CA ILE A 910 -33.72 -0.48 29.30
C ILE A 910 -33.34 -0.21 30.77
N PHE A 911 -32.19 -0.73 31.21
CA PHE A 911 -31.69 -0.53 32.57
C PHE A 911 -31.08 0.87 32.76
N ILE A 912 -30.48 1.44 31.71
CA ILE A 912 -29.95 2.81 31.73
C ILE A 912 -31.08 3.84 31.84
N VAL A 913 -32.18 3.67 31.11
CA VAL A 913 -33.39 4.50 31.21
C VAL A 913 -33.95 4.42 32.63
N ALA A 914 -34.17 3.22 33.18
CA ALA A 914 -34.65 3.07 34.56
C ALA A 914 -33.73 3.72 35.62
N ILE A 915 -32.40 3.73 35.40
CA ILE A 915 -31.44 4.46 36.25
C ILE A 915 -31.59 5.98 36.08
N VAL A 916 -31.75 6.48 34.84
CA VAL A 916 -31.96 7.90 34.54
C VAL A 916 -33.29 8.39 35.12
N ASP A 917 -34.36 7.60 35.04
CA ASP A 917 -35.66 7.88 35.64
C ASP A 917 -35.55 8.00 37.16
N TRP A 918 -34.80 7.12 37.83
CA TRP A 918 -34.51 7.24 39.26
C TRP A 918 -33.76 8.54 39.58
N PHE A 919 -32.78 8.95 38.76
CA PHE A 919 -32.07 10.23 38.92
C PHE A 919 -32.93 11.47 38.64
N ILE A 920 -33.94 11.38 37.76
CA ILE A 920 -34.82 12.51 37.39
C ILE A 920 -36.02 12.65 38.35
N THR A 921 -36.64 11.53 38.73
CA THR A 921 -37.87 11.49 39.54
C THR A 921 -37.60 11.36 41.04
N GLY A 922 -36.48 10.72 41.42
CA GLY A 922 -36.19 10.32 42.80
C GLY A 922 -36.84 9.00 43.24
N GLU A 923 -37.76 8.43 42.45
CA GLU A 923 -38.42 7.15 42.76
C GLU A 923 -37.44 5.96 42.61
N PRO A 924 -37.28 5.10 43.64
CA PRO A 924 -36.27 4.06 43.62
C PRO A 924 -36.58 2.96 42.60
N LEU A 925 -35.53 2.49 41.91
CA LEU A 925 -35.54 1.31 41.04
C LEU A 925 -36.29 0.13 41.67
N SER A 926 -37.28 -0.41 40.95
CA SER A 926 -38.04 -1.57 41.41
C SER A 926 -37.22 -2.86 41.36
N PHE A 927 -37.64 -3.84 42.17
CA PHE A 927 -36.97 -5.13 42.26
C PHE A 927 -36.92 -5.87 40.91
N ALA A 928 -37.97 -5.70 40.09
CA ALA A 928 -38.02 -6.19 38.72
C ALA A 928 -37.00 -5.51 37.79
N ALA A 929 -36.90 -4.18 37.83
CA ALA A 929 -35.89 -3.44 37.07
C ALA A 929 -34.46 -3.86 37.44
N ILE A 930 -34.19 -4.08 38.74
CA ILE A 930 -32.88 -4.52 39.25
C ILE A 930 -32.55 -5.94 38.77
N ILE A 931 -33.47 -6.91 38.90
CA ILE A 931 -33.22 -8.30 38.47
C ILE A 931 -33.10 -8.39 36.94
N GLY A 932 -34.04 -7.80 36.19
CA GLY A 932 -34.02 -7.83 34.73
C GLY A 932 -32.79 -7.13 34.16
N GLY A 933 -32.40 -5.98 34.72
CA GLY A 933 -31.16 -5.28 34.38
C GLY A 933 -29.91 -6.12 34.66
N ALA A 934 -29.84 -6.78 35.82
CA ALA A 934 -28.73 -7.68 36.14
C ALA A 934 -28.63 -8.87 35.17
N MET A 935 -29.77 -9.46 34.75
CA MET A 935 -29.79 -10.52 33.75
C MET A 935 -29.28 -10.03 32.38
N ILE A 936 -29.70 -8.85 31.94
CA ILE A 936 -29.22 -8.25 30.67
C ILE A 936 -27.71 -7.96 30.73
N ILE A 937 -27.20 -7.45 31.86
CA ILE A 937 -25.76 -7.23 32.06
C ILE A 937 -24.97 -8.55 32.01
N VAL A 938 -25.44 -9.60 32.70
CA VAL A 938 -24.79 -10.93 32.67
C VAL A 938 -24.79 -11.51 31.26
N ALA A 939 -25.89 -11.38 30.52
CA ALA A 939 -25.98 -11.81 29.13
C ALA A 939 -25.00 -11.05 28.22
N PHE A 940 -24.95 -9.71 28.32
CA PHE A 940 -24.03 -8.89 27.53
C PHE A 940 -22.56 -9.22 27.82
N LEU A 941 -22.18 -9.39 29.10
CA LEU A 941 -20.82 -9.76 29.48
C LEU A 941 -20.45 -11.17 28.99
N GLY A 942 -21.36 -12.14 29.11
CA GLY A 942 -21.16 -13.50 28.59
C GLY A 942 -21.00 -13.54 27.07
N LEU A 943 -21.82 -12.78 26.34
CA LEU A 943 -21.74 -12.68 24.87
C LEU A 943 -20.48 -11.94 24.42
N THR A 944 -20.08 -10.89 25.14
CA THR A 944 -18.81 -10.17 24.90
C THR A 944 -17.61 -11.11 25.08
N TRP A 945 -17.61 -11.92 26.15
CA TRP A 945 -16.56 -12.91 26.41
C TRP A 945 -16.52 -14.02 25.35
N SER A 946 -17.69 -14.56 24.95
CA SER A 946 -17.78 -15.55 23.86
C SER A 946 -17.22 -15.00 22.54
N THR A 947 -17.62 -13.78 22.17
CA THR A 947 -17.14 -13.09 20.95
C THR A 947 -15.63 -12.80 21.01
N TYR A 948 -15.12 -12.41 22.19
CA TYR A 948 -13.68 -12.20 22.40
C TYR A 948 -12.88 -13.50 22.25
N ARG A 949 -13.36 -14.61 22.81
CA ARG A 949 -12.72 -15.93 22.68
C ARG A 949 -12.74 -16.44 21.24
N GLU A 950 -13.87 -16.28 20.54
CA GLU A 950 -14.01 -16.61 19.12
C GLU A 950 -13.02 -15.81 18.24
N MET A 951 -12.82 -14.51 18.51
CA MET A 951 -11.80 -13.74 17.81
C MET A 951 -10.37 -14.20 18.10
N GLN A 952 -10.05 -14.64 19.33
CA GLN A 952 -8.74 -15.26 19.62
C GLN A 952 -8.56 -16.62 18.93
N GLU A 953 -9.62 -17.41 18.83
CA GLU A 953 -9.65 -18.68 18.08
C GLU A 953 -9.38 -18.45 16.57
N HIS A 954 -9.92 -17.37 15.98
CA HIS A 954 -9.69 -16.99 14.58
C HIS A 954 -8.33 -16.32 14.33
N GLU A 955 -7.85 -15.42 15.22
CA GLU A 955 -6.55 -14.72 15.07
C GLU A 955 -5.35 -15.70 15.15
N ALA A 956 -5.56 -16.91 15.68
CA ALA A 956 -4.60 -18.01 15.65
C ALA A 956 -4.53 -18.78 14.31
N LEU A 957 -5.52 -18.63 13.42
CA LEU A 957 -5.68 -19.43 12.19
C LEU A 957 -5.39 -18.65 10.89
N GLU A 958 -5.55 -17.32 10.86
CA GLU A 958 -5.42 -16.54 9.62
C GLU A 958 -4.03 -15.89 9.37
N PRO A 959 -3.55 -15.84 8.11
CA PRO A 959 -2.37 -15.07 7.73
C PRO A 959 -2.68 -13.56 7.59
N ILE A 960 -2.25 -12.78 8.57
CA ILE A 960 -2.53 -11.34 8.70
C ILE A 960 -2.05 -10.51 7.49
N VAL A 961 -2.99 -9.97 6.71
CA VAL A 961 -2.74 -8.96 5.66
C VAL A 961 -2.89 -7.55 6.24
N ASP A 962 -1.78 -6.97 6.71
CA ASP A 962 -1.78 -5.63 7.31
C ASP A 962 -1.86 -4.50 6.26
N LEU A 963 -3.09 -4.14 5.88
CA LEU A 963 -3.40 -2.93 5.10
C LEU A 963 -3.31 -1.63 5.93
N SER A 964 -2.26 -1.51 6.74
CA SER A 964 -1.94 -0.38 7.62
C SER A 964 -2.28 1.00 7.02
N ASP A 965 -2.98 1.82 7.79
CA ASP A 965 -3.24 3.21 7.42
C ASP A 965 -1.95 4.02 7.56
N SER A 966 -1.30 4.24 6.42
CA SER A 966 -0.01 4.93 6.25
C SER A 966 -0.20 6.45 6.33
N ASP A 967 -0.79 6.93 7.43
CA ASP A 967 -0.87 8.34 7.80
C ASP A 967 0.38 8.79 8.60
N LYS A 968 1.56 8.39 8.10
CA LYS A 968 2.86 8.95 8.49
C LYS A 968 3.74 9.11 7.24
N ASP A 969 3.71 10.34 6.73
CA ASP A 969 4.81 11.14 6.20
C ASP A 969 5.78 10.50 5.18
N GLY A 970 5.88 11.13 4.02
CA GLY A 970 6.72 10.73 2.88
C GLY A 970 6.13 11.25 1.58
N ASP A 971 6.79 12.22 0.95
CA ASP A 971 6.22 13.09 -0.08
C ASP A 971 5.48 12.40 -1.23
N ILE A 972 4.26 12.88 -1.49
CA ILE A 972 3.66 12.82 -2.83
C ILE A 972 3.89 14.19 -3.45
N SER A 973 5.00 14.35 -4.16
CA SER A 973 5.14 15.45 -5.11
C SER A 973 4.12 15.27 -6.24
N SER A 974 3.41 16.34 -6.56
CA SER A 974 2.79 16.49 -7.88
C SER A 974 3.88 16.68 -8.93
N ASP A 975 3.58 16.37 -10.18
CA ASP A 975 3.10 17.40 -11.12
C ASP A 975 2.32 16.69 -12.25
N GLU A 976 1.69 17.47 -13.13
CA GLU A 976 0.56 17.04 -13.97
C GLU A 976 0.93 16.96 -15.46
N ASP A 977 0.45 15.92 -16.15
CA ASP A 977 -0.23 15.95 -17.47
C ASP A 977 -0.71 14.54 -17.88
#